data_AF-A0AA43UKL4-F1
#
_entry.id   AF-A0AA43UKL4-F1
#
_cell.length_a   1.000
_cell.length_b   1.000
_cell.length_c   1.000
_cell.angle_alpha   90.00
_cell.angle_beta   90.00
_cell.angle_gamma   90.00
#
_symmetry.space_group_name_H-M   'P 1'
#
loop_
_entity.id
_entity.type
_entity.pdbx_description
1 polymer ?
#
loop_
_entity_poly.entity_id
_entity_poly.type
_entity_poly.pdbx_seq_one_letter_code
_entity_poly.pdbx_strand_id
1 'polypeptide(L)'
;MHAKTAAAVAIMILAIALVPMLQTDAASGTEVLIDEGDGNTQWQTGSGTTVYDVVRDAATSAGMSVTYTSGVLAVDGVSSKTTGSASTGGTITTSGTTGVRVTSSWSVFGWTGSAWTEVSPTDSADGYTHLAIAFYPEGTAPVETPDNRNVWTMVRGDAGNTGSQDATYSATSQYSTQWYSTGSAYANALYAGGYVFQKYGIQTSGEHLGEASLVCFDLSTGEALWTFYFESGANYESSTPLIVGEYIYVATMTGYIYKIPWATGPGDDNENVTSINGTSFSDATKVPNIITTFDEGASYDSGFTSMVVSAGAIYVTHSNGMVYCFDLDLNLVWSHMLDCTTYFIAPTVVDGYVFTSALNGHLYILDAADGSVIVDEVVYQVTIRDRVYGGLGQIAVLESGSSYSLIFTVTDGRGMDQSSSGLAVYTFDPSSSSVERVYLNTDLGTFGRYVSPVSIQGFTGAYVTVSDGAYTSLIRISTDGTVETMTTGLAEIHASGVTVNGEWIYLVSYSAGDPLYRISLSDGTIDGVAYCAVEVRNFNMCAVLVLGDTIVGGNDAGIYSLYGTFAEYSDGGSGGAPVIVYIGAIAGVIVLVLAGIWAALRYGKGVEKPFAYLKGRFLHYLYGDTLTHNTRNRHRLKFVLIVGLILIFVSFTACISIGSTSVLNPIDAYSYLFSAIAKGGVGLDVNETLVFVSRLPRTLAALAVGIGLAVAGSVYQAIIRNPLVDPYIMGVSSGAGIAAIAVIAFDFTFFGLFSSHSIFLTAISAMIGGLVAFGCTMVIAEKAGGSSINYVLSGVVVGLAFSALQTIMLTMSGNKLSNALTWLYGSFAEVTWAQVGVVFFLSLFLSLVPLFWAKEFNLVLLGEDQAREMGLNVRRFNRTMLILASVLTSVCVAFCGIIGFVGLVIPHLCRMLLGSDHRMVLPASILFGGIMLMLADLLARTGYYGIELPVGAITTVIGIPVFAYLLIKKGRIYDG
;
A
#
# COMPACT_ATOMS: atom_id res chain seq x y z
N MET A 1 31.15 -25.85 -31.25
CA MET A 1 31.50 -25.66 -29.83
C MET A 1 31.35 -24.18 -29.40
N HIS A 2 31.88 -23.21 -30.15
CA HIS A 2 31.91 -21.79 -29.75
C HIS A 2 30.56 -21.05 -29.63
N ALA A 3 29.53 -21.45 -30.39
CA ALA A 3 28.19 -20.84 -30.28
C ALA A 3 27.39 -21.31 -29.04
N LYS A 4 27.68 -22.52 -28.53
CA LYS A 4 27.07 -23.02 -27.29
C LYS A 4 27.67 -22.32 -26.07
N THR A 5 28.97 -22.01 -26.10
CA THR A 5 29.65 -21.20 -25.07
C THR A 5 29.20 -19.73 -25.08
N ALA A 6 28.91 -19.12 -26.23
CA ALA A 6 28.41 -17.73 -26.25
C ALA A 6 26.97 -17.62 -25.71
N ALA A 7 26.09 -18.57 -26.06
CA ALA A 7 24.74 -18.66 -25.49
C ALA A 7 24.77 -19.03 -23.99
N ALA A 8 25.66 -19.95 -23.60
CA ALA A 8 25.87 -20.29 -22.20
C ALA A 8 26.47 -19.12 -21.41
N VAL A 9 27.36 -18.32 -21.98
CA VAL A 9 27.89 -17.11 -21.34
C VAL A 9 26.82 -16.01 -21.27
N ALA A 10 25.95 -15.86 -22.27
CA ALA A 10 24.81 -14.94 -22.18
C ALA A 10 23.78 -15.37 -21.12
N ILE A 11 23.49 -16.68 -21.02
CA ILE A 11 22.62 -17.26 -20.00
C ILE A 11 23.27 -17.20 -18.61
N MET A 12 24.60 -17.40 -18.53
CA MET A 12 25.37 -17.32 -17.28
C MET A 12 25.55 -15.86 -16.83
N ILE A 13 25.67 -14.89 -17.75
CA ILE A 13 25.63 -13.46 -17.42
C ILE A 13 24.20 -13.03 -17.01
N LEU A 14 23.15 -13.60 -17.62
CA LEU A 14 21.77 -13.43 -17.13
C LEU A 14 21.61 -14.01 -15.73
N ALA A 15 22.15 -15.21 -15.46
CA ALA A 15 22.08 -15.86 -14.15
C ALA A 15 22.94 -15.17 -13.08
N ILE A 16 24.09 -14.59 -13.45
CA ILE A 16 24.97 -13.81 -12.56
C ILE A 16 24.41 -12.41 -12.30
N ALA A 17 23.70 -11.81 -13.26
CA ALA A 17 22.97 -10.54 -13.06
C ALA A 17 21.65 -10.71 -12.26
N LEU A 18 21.17 -11.95 -12.11
CA LEU A 18 19.96 -12.33 -11.37
C LEU A 18 20.22 -12.70 -9.89
N VAL A 19 21.47 -12.60 -9.42
CA VAL A 19 21.80 -12.73 -7.99
C VAL A 19 22.09 -11.34 -7.46
N PRO A 20 21.11 -10.59 -6.91
CA PRO A 20 21.46 -9.59 -5.92
C PRO A 20 22.07 -10.34 -4.73
N MET A 21 23.37 -10.09 -4.53
CA MET A 21 24.05 -10.01 -3.24
C MET A 21 23.36 -10.75 -2.09
N LEU A 22 23.50 -12.08 -2.04
CA LEU A 22 23.56 -12.79 -0.77
C LEU A 22 24.90 -12.46 -0.11
N GLN A 23 25.02 -11.26 0.46
CA GLN A 23 25.85 -11.09 1.64
C GLN A 23 24.98 -11.52 2.81
N THR A 24 25.01 -12.81 3.14
CA THR A 24 24.82 -13.19 4.54
C THR A 24 26.10 -12.77 5.23
N ASP A 25 26.07 -11.64 5.93
CA ASP A 25 27.12 -11.33 6.89
C ASP A 25 27.18 -12.52 7.85
N ALA A 26 28.31 -13.22 7.86
CA ALA A 26 28.55 -14.19 8.91
C ALA A 26 28.54 -13.41 10.22
N ALA A 27 27.64 -13.79 11.13
CA ALA A 27 27.54 -13.17 12.43
C ALA A 27 28.79 -13.59 13.24
N SER A 28 29.86 -12.80 13.13
CA SER A 28 31.03 -12.95 13.98
C SER A 28 30.80 -12.14 15.23
N GLY A 29 30.66 -12.80 16.38
CA GLY A 29 30.55 -12.11 17.67
C GLY A 29 29.15 -12.01 18.25
N THR A 30 28.20 -12.87 17.87
CA THR A 30 26.86 -12.87 18.46
C THR A 30 26.90 -13.45 19.87
N GLU A 31 26.40 -12.69 20.84
CA GLU A 31 26.26 -13.14 22.21
C GLU A 31 25.00 -13.98 22.38
N VAL A 32 25.17 -15.18 22.93
CA VAL A 32 24.11 -16.16 23.21
C VAL A 32 24.09 -16.36 24.72
N LEU A 33 22.93 -16.14 25.34
CA LEU A 33 22.72 -16.40 26.77
C LEU A 33 22.45 -17.90 26.98
N ILE A 34 23.28 -18.56 27.77
CA ILE A 34 23.16 -19.96 28.14
C ILE A 34 22.75 -20.05 29.61
N ASP A 35 21.68 -20.79 29.89
CA ASP A 35 21.21 -21.10 31.25
C ASP A 35 21.55 -22.55 31.56
N GLU A 36 22.35 -22.78 32.60
CA GLU A 36 22.79 -24.12 33.03
C GLU A 36 21.71 -24.87 33.83
N GLY A 37 20.55 -24.25 34.07
CA GLY A 37 19.38 -24.87 34.73
C GLY A 37 19.43 -24.83 36.26
N ASP A 38 20.39 -24.11 36.84
CA ASP A 38 20.53 -23.83 38.27
C ASP A 38 20.25 -22.36 38.63
N GLY A 39 19.82 -21.56 37.65
CA GLY A 39 19.58 -20.12 37.78
C GLY A 39 20.82 -19.26 37.53
N ASN A 40 21.97 -19.84 37.15
CA ASN A 40 23.10 -19.10 36.60
C ASN A 40 22.98 -19.00 35.07
N THR A 41 22.83 -17.78 34.58
CA THR A 41 22.88 -17.46 33.15
C THR A 41 24.22 -16.85 32.78
N GLN A 42 24.81 -17.30 31.67
CA GLN A 42 26.12 -16.87 31.20
C GLN A 42 26.05 -16.48 29.72
N TRP A 43 26.55 -15.29 29.38
CA TRP A 43 26.67 -14.85 27.99
C TRP A 43 27.92 -15.47 27.34
N GLN A 44 27.74 -16.09 26.18
CA GLN A 44 28.80 -16.74 25.42
C GLN A 44 28.80 -16.28 23.97
N THR A 45 29.98 -16.04 23.41
CA THR A 45 30.11 -15.56 22.04
C THR A 45 30.19 -16.74 21.08
N GLY A 46 29.23 -16.82 20.16
CA GLY A 46 29.21 -17.81 19.08
C GLY A 46 29.52 -17.18 17.72
N SER A 47 30.14 -17.95 16.84
CA SER A 47 30.42 -17.52 15.47
C SER A 47 29.90 -18.53 14.45
N GLY A 48 29.25 -18.05 13.38
CA GLY A 48 28.65 -18.95 12.41
C GLY A 48 27.84 -18.32 11.29
N THR A 49 27.57 -19.11 10.25
CA THR A 49 26.72 -18.73 9.12
C THR A 49 25.25 -19.06 9.32
N THR A 50 24.94 -19.88 10.34
CA THR A 50 23.57 -20.28 10.70
C THR A 50 23.39 -20.18 12.22
N VAL A 51 22.15 -20.02 12.70
CA VAL A 51 21.82 -20.01 14.14
C VAL A 51 22.36 -21.26 14.84
N TYR A 52 22.33 -22.40 14.15
CA TYR A 52 22.93 -23.64 14.62
C TYR A 52 24.44 -23.53 14.85
N ASP A 53 25.18 -22.89 13.94
CA ASP A 53 26.61 -22.71 14.07
C ASP A 53 26.94 -21.79 15.25
N VAL A 54 26.19 -20.70 15.43
CA VAL A 54 26.35 -19.75 16.53
C VAL A 54 26.04 -20.40 17.89
N VAL A 55 24.94 -21.15 18.00
CA VAL A 55 24.55 -21.84 19.24
C VAL A 55 25.49 -23.01 19.56
N ARG A 56 25.93 -23.77 18.55
CA ARG A 56 26.93 -24.84 18.73
C ARG A 56 28.25 -24.26 19.22
N ASP A 57 28.74 -23.18 18.60
CA ASP A 57 30.01 -22.55 18.95
C ASP A 57 29.97 -21.96 20.38
N ALA A 58 28.88 -21.27 20.73
CA ALA A 58 28.64 -20.73 22.07
C ALA A 58 28.49 -21.82 23.16
N ALA A 59 27.78 -22.91 22.87
CA ALA A 59 27.63 -24.03 23.81
C ALA A 59 28.94 -24.83 23.95
N THR A 60 29.72 -24.97 22.88
CA THR A 60 31.04 -25.63 22.93
C THR A 60 32.06 -24.78 23.68
N SER A 61 32.01 -23.44 23.55
CA SER A 61 32.88 -22.52 24.30
C SER A 61 32.52 -22.45 25.79
N ALA A 62 31.26 -22.71 26.15
CA ALA A 62 30.81 -22.91 27.53
C ALA A 62 31.19 -24.29 28.13
N GLY A 63 31.77 -25.20 27.35
CA GLY A 63 32.17 -26.53 27.81
C GLY A 63 31.07 -27.60 27.81
N MET A 64 29.92 -27.34 27.19
CA MET A 64 28.77 -28.26 27.11
C MET A 64 28.94 -29.27 25.95
N SER A 65 28.35 -30.46 26.09
CA SER A 65 28.39 -31.49 25.04
C SER A 65 27.29 -31.28 24.01
N VAL A 66 27.68 -31.05 22.75
CA VAL A 66 26.73 -30.80 21.65
C VAL A 66 26.72 -31.97 20.68
N THR A 67 25.55 -32.56 20.47
CA THR A 67 25.35 -33.64 19.49
C THR A 67 24.28 -33.23 18.48
N TYR A 68 24.57 -33.38 17.19
CA TYR A 68 23.62 -33.10 16.12
C TYR A 68 23.35 -34.37 15.33
N THR A 69 22.10 -34.79 15.25
CA THR A 69 21.71 -35.97 14.46
C THR A 69 20.37 -35.69 13.78
N SER A 70 20.35 -35.80 12.45
CA SER A 70 19.13 -35.72 11.63
C SER A 70 18.27 -34.47 11.86
N GLY A 71 18.87 -33.27 11.96
CA GLY A 71 18.12 -32.03 12.13
C GLY A 71 17.83 -31.63 13.57
N VAL A 72 18.15 -32.48 14.56
CA VAL A 72 17.89 -32.24 15.98
C VAL A 72 19.20 -31.93 16.70
N LEU A 73 19.25 -30.76 17.32
CA LEU A 73 20.33 -30.31 18.20
C LEU A 73 20.06 -30.81 19.62
N ALA A 74 21.02 -31.53 20.20
CA ALA A 74 21.01 -31.91 21.60
C ALA A 74 22.21 -31.28 22.31
N VAL A 75 21.94 -30.49 23.34
CA VAL A 75 22.95 -29.89 24.23
C VAL A 75 22.78 -30.55 25.59
N ASP A 76 23.81 -31.26 26.06
CA ASP A 76 23.82 -32.07 27.29
C ASP A 76 22.61 -33.01 27.44
N GLY A 77 22.19 -33.62 26.32
CA GLY A 77 21.13 -34.63 26.29
C GLY A 77 19.70 -34.08 26.24
N VAL A 78 19.50 -32.76 26.29
CA VAL A 78 18.19 -32.11 26.13
C VAL A 78 17.94 -31.82 24.64
N SER A 79 16.78 -32.24 24.12
CA SER A 79 16.44 -32.14 22.70
C SER A 79 15.26 -31.21 22.42
N SER A 80 15.26 -30.60 21.23
CA SER A 80 14.21 -29.67 20.75
C SER A 80 12.84 -30.30 20.49
N LYS A 81 12.60 -31.56 20.86
CA LYS A 81 11.38 -32.33 20.52
C LYS A 81 10.41 -32.58 21.69
N THR A 82 10.65 -31.99 22.86
CA THR A 82 10.02 -32.42 24.13
C THR A 82 8.81 -31.57 24.60
N THR A 83 8.23 -30.74 23.74
CA THR A 83 7.10 -29.86 24.13
C THR A 83 5.92 -30.01 23.17
N GLY A 84 4.82 -30.60 23.64
CA GLY A 84 3.56 -30.64 22.92
C GLY A 84 2.36 -31.19 23.71
N SER A 85 1.21 -30.50 23.53
CA SER A 85 -0.20 -30.89 23.75
C SER A 85 -0.94 -30.48 25.05
N ALA A 86 -1.90 -29.55 24.85
CA ALA A 86 -3.21 -29.30 25.47
C ALA A 86 -3.53 -29.71 26.94
N SER A 87 -3.96 -28.68 27.70
CA SER A 87 -4.98 -28.69 28.77
C SER A 87 -4.89 -29.73 29.90
N THR A 88 -3.78 -29.74 30.63
CA THR A 88 -3.70 -29.52 32.09
C THR A 88 -2.23 -29.59 32.47
N GLY A 89 -1.76 -28.64 33.29
CA GLY A 89 -0.37 -28.60 33.73
C GLY A 89 0.12 -29.96 34.23
N GLY A 90 1.10 -30.50 33.50
CA GLY A 90 1.90 -31.64 33.94
C GLY A 90 2.87 -31.22 35.02
N THR A 91 2.56 -31.67 36.23
CA THR A 91 3.33 -31.60 37.48
C THR A 91 4.56 -32.52 37.43
N ILE A 92 5.66 -32.19 38.14
CA ILE A 92 6.59 -33.21 38.67
C ILE A 92 6.07 -33.60 40.06
N THR A 93 5.68 -34.87 40.25
CA THR A 93 5.56 -35.45 41.60
C THR A 93 6.18 -36.84 41.62
N THR A 94 7.08 -37.07 42.57
CA THR A 94 7.63 -38.38 42.90
C THR A 94 6.63 -39.17 43.77
N SER A 95 6.65 -40.50 43.63
CA SER A 95 5.67 -41.41 44.23
C SER A 95 5.75 -41.47 45.77
N GLY A 96 4.62 -41.36 46.46
CA GLY A 96 4.48 -42.04 47.76
C GLY A 96 3.62 -41.45 48.87
N THR A 97 3.14 -40.20 48.85
CA THR A 97 2.35 -39.70 50.00
C THR A 97 1.30 -38.65 49.62
N THR A 98 0.11 -38.84 50.20
CA THR A 98 -1.12 -38.08 50.08
C THR A 98 -1.11 -36.77 50.88
N GLY A 99 -1.50 -35.67 50.23
CA GLY A 99 -2.32 -34.61 50.84
C GLY A 99 -1.65 -33.62 51.80
N VAL A 100 -0.84 -32.69 51.28
CA VAL A 100 -0.73 -31.29 51.76
C VAL A 100 -0.29 -30.40 50.57
N ARG A 101 -0.95 -29.26 50.37
CA ARG A 101 -0.54 -28.15 49.48
C ARG A 101 0.04 -27.02 50.34
N VAL A 102 1.11 -26.36 49.90
CA VAL A 102 1.68 -25.15 50.55
C VAL A 102 1.82 -24.02 49.53
N THR A 103 1.37 -22.82 49.91
CA THR A 103 1.37 -21.51 49.23
C THR A 103 2.07 -20.48 50.15
N SER A 104 2.64 -19.36 49.67
CA SER A 104 3.22 -18.29 50.53
C SER A 104 3.04 -16.84 50.00
N SER A 105 2.94 -15.86 50.94
CA SER A 105 2.57 -14.42 50.82
C SER A 105 3.67 -13.42 51.31
N TRP A 106 3.57 -12.10 51.02
CA TRP A 106 4.52 -11.03 51.45
C TRP A 106 3.85 -9.72 51.97
N SER A 107 4.55 -8.95 52.84
CA SER A 107 4.18 -7.63 53.46
C SER A 107 5.08 -6.48 52.96
N VAL A 108 4.60 -5.21 52.98
CA VAL A 108 5.36 -4.04 52.46
C VAL A 108 6.00 -3.20 53.57
N PHE A 109 7.33 -3.05 53.50
CA PHE A 109 8.14 -2.23 54.39
C PHE A 109 8.82 -1.12 53.57
N GLY A 110 8.83 0.10 54.08
CA GLY A 110 9.63 1.20 53.56
C GLY A 110 11.01 1.24 54.21
N TRP A 111 12.07 1.40 53.42
CA TRP A 111 13.45 1.58 53.89
C TRP A 111 13.72 3.04 54.20
N THR A 112 14.10 3.36 55.43
CA THR A 112 14.34 4.75 55.86
C THR A 112 15.83 5.14 55.81
N GLY A 113 16.64 4.39 55.06
CA GLY A 113 18.08 4.64 54.92
C GLY A 113 18.97 4.02 56.00
N SER A 114 18.39 3.40 57.05
CA SER A 114 19.16 2.57 58.00
C SER A 114 18.39 1.40 58.64
N ALA A 115 17.05 1.35 58.50
CA ALA A 115 16.23 0.18 58.86
C ALA A 115 14.91 0.15 58.05
N TRP A 116 14.27 -1.02 58.00
CA TRP A 116 12.98 -1.26 57.34
C TRP A 116 11.83 -1.05 58.32
N THR A 117 10.80 -0.30 57.92
CA THR A 117 9.59 -0.03 58.73
C THR A 117 8.31 -0.07 57.88
N GLU A 118 7.24 -0.65 58.42
CA GLU A 118 5.92 -0.78 57.80
C GLU A 118 5.19 0.59 57.73
N VAL A 119 4.61 0.98 56.59
CA VAL A 119 4.04 2.33 56.36
C VAL A 119 2.56 2.26 55.97
N SER A 120 1.67 2.93 56.74
CA SER A 120 0.26 3.20 56.40
C SER A 120 0.03 4.71 56.16
N PRO A 121 -0.84 5.16 55.23
CA PRO A 121 -1.02 6.58 54.95
C PRO A 121 -2.35 7.15 55.46
N THR A 122 -2.29 8.09 56.41
CA THR A 122 -3.20 9.25 56.50
C THR A 122 -2.39 10.50 56.84
N ASP A 123 -2.92 11.65 56.38
CA ASP A 123 -2.68 13.04 56.79
C ASP A 123 -1.75 13.94 55.95
N SER A 124 -2.41 14.60 54.99
CA SER A 124 -2.49 16.07 54.79
C SER A 124 -1.38 16.87 54.08
N ALA A 125 -1.89 17.71 53.16
CA ALA A 125 -1.43 19.03 52.69
C ALA A 125 -0.23 19.09 51.71
N ASP A 126 -0.51 19.03 50.41
CA ASP A 126 -0.46 20.20 49.50
C ASP A 126 -0.53 19.77 48.01
N GLY A 127 -1.50 20.36 47.29
CA GLY A 127 -1.47 20.66 45.85
C GLY A 127 -1.27 19.55 44.80
N TYR A 128 -2.33 18.84 44.41
CA TYR A 128 -2.53 18.29 43.06
C TYR A 128 -4.05 18.17 42.76
N THR A 129 -4.51 18.71 41.63
CA THR A 129 -5.89 18.59 41.12
C THR A 129 -5.82 18.27 39.61
N HIS A 130 -6.27 17.16 39.04
CA HIS A 130 -6.59 15.82 39.53
C HIS A 130 -6.21 14.83 38.40
N LEU A 131 -5.28 13.93 38.69
CA LEU A 131 -5.11 12.63 38.05
C LEU A 131 -5.47 11.62 39.15
N ALA A 132 -6.38 10.68 38.89
CA ALA A 132 -6.64 9.59 39.82
C ALA A 132 -5.94 8.31 39.31
N ILE A 133 -4.93 7.86 40.05
CA ILE A 133 -4.27 6.57 39.90
C ILE A 133 -4.56 5.77 41.18
N ALA A 134 -5.04 4.53 41.04
CA ALA A 134 -5.17 3.58 42.13
C ALA A 134 -4.52 2.24 41.76
N PHE A 135 -3.81 1.63 42.70
CA PHE A 135 -3.20 0.31 42.54
C PHE A 135 -3.92 -0.71 43.43
N TYR A 136 -4.17 -1.91 42.91
CA TYR A 136 -4.74 -3.04 43.65
C TYR A 136 -3.98 -4.35 43.31
N PRO A 137 -3.92 -5.34 44.22
CA PRO A 137 -3.27 -6.62 43.95
C PRO A 137 -4.09 -7.46 42.95
N GLU A 138 -3.44 -8.42 42.30
CA GLU A 138 -4.08 -9.36 41.39
C GLU A 138 -5.21 -10.14 42.10
N GLY A 139 -6.44 -10.06 41.57
CA GLY A 139 -7.61 -10.81 42.05
C GLY A 139 -8.58 -10.09 43.00
N THR A 140 -8.50 -8.76 43.21
CA THR A 140 -9.54 -8.03 43.98
C THR A 140 -10.05 -6.82 43.21
N ALA A 141 -11.34 -6.82 42.86
CA ALA A 141 -12.04 -5.64 42.36
C ALA A 141 -12.47 -4.75 43.56
N PRO A 142 -12.15 -3.45 43.59
CA PRO A 142 -12.86 -2.50 44.45
C PRO A 142 -14.30 -2.40 43.96
N VAL A 143 -15.26 -2.51 44.87
CA VAL A 143 -16.70 -2.56 44.56
C VAL A 143 -17.32 -1.15 44.40
N GLU A 144 -16.54 -0.07 44.47
CA GLU A 144 -17.06 1.29 44.25
C GLU A 144 -16.10 2.17 43.43
N THR A 145 -16.65 2.79 42.39
CA THR A 145 -16.08 3.91 41.63
C THR A 145 -16.01 5.17 42.50
N PRO A 146 -14.92 5.96 42.48
CA PRO A 146 -14.98 7.34 42.94
C PRO A 146 -15.74 8.21 41.92
N ASP A 147 -16.63 9.07 42.39
CA ASP A 147 -17.33 10.08 41.58
C ASP A 147 -16.37 11.20 41.10
N ASN A 148 -15.90 11.17 39.83
CA ASN A 148 -15.52 12.34 38.99
C ASN A 148 -15.19 11.92 37.53
N ARG A 149 -16.04 12.18 36.51
CA ARG A 149 -16.13 13.28 35.50
C ARG A 149 -14.86 13.59 34.69
N ASN A 150 -14.94 13.27 33.39
CA ASN A 150 -14.05 13.58 32.26
C ASN A 150 -12.90 12.60 31.93
N VAL A 151 -13.22 11.73 30.96
CA VAL A 151 -12.37 10.79 30.20
C VAL A 151 -11.89 9.56 30.96
N TRP A 152 -12.23 8.39 30.40
CA TRP A 152 -11.67 7.10 30.79
C TRP A 152 -10.77 6.60 29.65
N THR A 153 -9.51 6.33 29.96
CA THR A 153 -8.62 5.49 29.14
C THR A 153 -8.03 4.43 30.05
N MET A 154 -8.13 3.15 29.67
CA MET A 154 -7.35 2.10 30.31
C MET A 154 -5.93 2.12 29.75
N VAL A 155 -4.94 2.37 30.61
CA VAL A 155 -3.51 2.18 30.29
C VAL A 155 -2.94 1.17 31.28
N ARG A 156 -2.34 0.09 30.78
CA ARG A 156 -1.43 -0.73 31.61
C ARG A 156 -0.05 -0.08 31.59
N GLY A 157 0.45 0.30 32.75
CA GLY A 157 1.88 0.46 33.05
C GLY A 157 2.31 -0.60 34.07
N ASP A 158 3.56 -1.06 34.01
CA ASP A 158 4.12 -1.93 35.06
C ASP A 158 4.46 -1.14 36.33
N ALA A 159 4.68 -1.85 37.44
CA ALA A 159 4.94 -1.24 38.75
C ALA A 159 6.40 -0.80 39.00
N GLY A 160 7.28 -0.87 38.00
CA GLY A 160 8.71 -0.56 38.12
C GLY A 160 9.13 0.80 37.55
N ASN A 161 8.29 1.44 36.73
CA ASN A 161 8.61 2.71 36.06
C ASN A 161 9.96 2.66 35.31
N THR A 162 10.28 1.54 34.66
CA THR A 162 11.54 1.34 33.92
C THR A 162 11.43 1.56 32.42
N GLY A 163 10.22 1.63 31.85
CA GLY A 163 10.05 1.82 30.41
C GLY A 163 10.71 0.74 29.55
N SER A 164 10.89 -0.48 30.08
CA SER A 164 11.52 -1.58 29.34
C SER A 164 10.53 -2.72 29.15
N GLN A 165 10.17 -2.98 27.90
CA GLN A 165 9.63 -4.26 27.46
C GLN A 165 10.62 -4.88 26.47
N ASP A 166 11.39 -5.86 26.91
CA ASP A 166 12.12 -6.75 26.01
C ASP A 166 11.15 -7.82 25.49
N ALA A 167 10.38 -7.47 24.47
CA ALA A 167 9.66 -8.42 23.64
C ALA A 167 9.90 -8.07 22.16
N THR A 168 11.09 -8.40 21.66
CA THR A 168 11.39 -8.32 20.23
C THR A 168 10.62 -9.44 19.51
N TYR A 169 9.47 -9.10 18.93
CA TYR A 169 8.75 -10.00 18.04
C TYR A 169 9.30 -9.86 16.61
N SER A 170 9.86 -10.91 16.04
CA SER A 170 10.21 -10.96 14.61
C SER A 170 9.17 -11.77 13.85
N ALA A 171 8.18 -11.09 13.26
CA ALA A 171 7.31 -11.72 12.27
C ALA A 171 8.01 -11.73 10.90
N THR A 172 7.84 -12.81 10.14
CA THR A 172 8.48 -13.06 8.83
C THR A 172 7.98 -12.15 7.69
N SER A 173 7.18 -11.12 7.99
CA SER A 173 6.92 -9.92 7.18
C SER A 173 7.01 -8.72 8.12
N GLN A 174 8.11 -7.97 8.07
CA GLN A 174 8.74 -7.47 9.30
C GLN A 174 7.92 -6.60 10.27
N TYR A 175 6.78 -5.98 9.92
CA TYR A 175 6.06 -5.10 10.87
C TYR A 175 4.53 -5.08 10.74
N SER A 176 3.90 -5.88 9.86
CA SER A 176 2.44 -5.87 9.68
C SER A 176 1.86 -7.26 9.43
N THR A 177 0.65 -7.50 9.93
CA THR A 177 -0.06 -8.79 9.78
C THR A 177 -1.55 -8.56 9.58
N GLN A 178 -2.13 -9.20 8.58
CA GLN A 178 -3.59 -9.25 8.40
C GLN A 178 -4.15 -10.34 9.33
N TRP A 179 -5.11 -10.00 10.19
CA TRP A 179 -5.76 -10.98 11.06
C TRP A 179 -7.01 -11.59 10.43
N TYR A 180 -7.73 -10.83 9.60
CA TYR A 180 -9.01 -11.26 9.03
C TYR A 180 -9.30 -10.57 7.69
N SER A 181 -9.92 -11.30 6.75
CA SER A 181 -10.11 -10.85 5.35
C SER A 181 -11.54 -10.97 4.81
N THR A 182 -12.51 -11.29 5.67
CA THR A 182 -13.90 -11.58 5.27
C THR A 182 -14.85 -10.57 5.90
N GLY A 183 -15.00 -9.42 5.26
CA GLY A 183 -15.95 -8.35 5.63
C GLY A 183 -15.31 -6.98 5.78
N SER A 184 -16.08 -5.92 5.55
CA SER A 184 -15.63 -4.53 5.69
C SER A 184 -15.73 -4.06 7.15
N ALA A 185 -14.66 -3.43 7.66
CA ALA A 185 -14.62 -2.85 9.00
C ALA A 185 -14.94 -1.34 8.97
N TYR A 186 -16.17 -0.98 9.35
CA TYR A 186 -16.63 0.42 9.41
C TYR A 186 -16.71 0.99 10.83
N ALA A 187 -16.71 0.13 11.85
CA ALA A 187 -16.74 0.51 13.25
C ALA A 187 -15.33 0.51 13.84
N ASN A 188 -15.08 1.30 14.90
CA ASN A 188 -13.76 1.32 15.54
C ASN A 188 -13.47 0.00 16.27
N ALA A 189 -12.21 -0.45 16.23
CA ALA A 189 -11.74 -1.60 17.00
C ALA A 189 -11.70 -1.27 18.50
N LEU A 190 -12.04 -2.26 19.34
CA LEU A 190 -12.04 -2.13 20.80
C LEU A 190 -11.04 -3.10 21.43
N TYR A 191 -10.59 -2.82 22.64
CA TYR A 191 -9.65 -3.67 23.39
C TYR A 191 -10.14 -3.94 24.81
N ALA A 192 -10.10 -5.20 25.24
CA ALA A 192 -10.31 -5.59 26.64
C ALA A 192 -9.62 -6.92 26.97
N GLY A 193 -8.96 -7.00 28.13
CA GLY A 193 -8.47 -8.28 28.66
C GLY A 193 -7.42 -9.02 27.82
N GLY A 194 -6.68 -8.32 26.95
CA GLY A 194 -5.78 -8.96 25.99
C GLY A 194 -6.43 -9.31 24.64
N TYR A 195 -7.70 -8.97 24.47
CA TYR A 195 -8.47 -9.25 23.25
C TYR A 195 -8.81 -7.97 22.49
N VAL A 196 -8.90 -8.09 21.16
CA VAL A 196 -9.37 -7.04 20.26
C VAL A 196 -10.71 -7.43 19.67
N PHE A 197 -11.66 -6.51 19.64
CA PHE A 197 -13.01 -6.74 19.10
C PHE A 197 -13.25 -5.85 17.90
N GLN A 198 -13.68 -6.45 16.80
CA GLN A 198 -14.00 -5.72 15.57
C GLN A 198 -15.37 -6.13 15.04
N LYS A 199 -16.19 -5.12 14.75
CA LYS A 199 -17.47 -5.31 14.10
C LYS A 199 -17.29 -5.14 12.59
N TYR A 200 -17.83 -6.08 11.83
CA TYR A 200 -17.80 -6.12 10.36
C TYR A 200 -19.21 -5.96 9.80
N GLY A 201 -19.28 -5.34 8.62
CA GLY A 201 -20.49 -5.28 7.80
C GLY A 201 -20.88 -6.62 7.20
N ILE A 202 -21.69 -6.57 6.13
CA ILE A 202 -22.23 -7.77 5.49
C ILE A 202 -21.12 -8.69 4.98
N GLN A 203 -21.17 -9.95 5.41
CA GLN A 203 -20.35 -11.04 4.89
C GLN A 203 -20.67 -11.27 3.40
N THR A 204 -19.63 -11.26 2.57
CA THR A 204 -19.72 -11.32 1.10
C THR A 204 -19.46 -12.72 0.54
N SER A 205 -19.05 -13.68 1.37
CA SER A 205 -18.81 -15.07 0.97
C SER A 205 -18.89 -16.02 2.19
N GLY A 206 -19.11 -17.32 1.95
CA GLY A 206 -19.18 -18.34 3.00
C GLY A 206 -20.62 -18.73 3.41
N GLU A 207 -20.74 -19.47 4.50
CA GLU A 207 -22.02 -20.00 5.02
C GLU A 207 -22.93 -18.91 5.62
N HIS A 208 -22.35 -17.79 6.06
CA HIS A 208 -23.02 -16.64 6.66
C HIS A 208 -23.21 -15.46 5.68
N LEU A 209 -23.26 -15.74 4.37
CA LEU A 209 -23.44 -14.72 3.33
C LEU A 209 -24.71 -13.88 3.60
N GLY A 210 -24.55 -12.56 3.73
CA GLY A 210 -25.67 -11.65 4.01
C GLY A 210 -25.79 -11.21 5.48
N GLU A 211 -25.02 -11.78 6.40
CA GLU A 211 -25.03 -11.44 7.83
C GLU A 211 -23.88 -10.48 8.20
N ALA A 212 -24.06 -9.67 9.24
CA ALA A 212 -22.96 -8.92 9.85
C ALA A 212 -22.33 -9.72 11.00
N SER A 213 -21.16 -9.30 11.48
CA SER A 213 -20.46 -10.05 12.53
C SER A 213 -19.67 -9.18 13.50
N LEU A 214 -19.55 -9.65 14.74
CA LEU A 214 -18.56 -9.17 15.72
C LEU A 214 -17.55 -10.30 15.94
N VAL A 215 -16.26 -10.01 15.78
CA VAL A 215 -15.18 -10.99 15.96
C VAL A 215 -14.29 -10.56 17.11
N CYS A 216 -13.92 -11.52 17.96
CA CYS A 216 -12.92 -11.37 19.02
C CYS A 216 -11.60 -12.00 18.58
N PHE A 217 -10.51 -11.25 18.68
CA PHE A 217 -9.16 -11.66 18.36
C PHE A 217 -8.29 -11.68 19.61
N ASP A 218 -7.41 -12.66 19.73
CA ASP A 218 -6.30 -12.61 20.68
C ASP A 218 -5.24 -11.60 20.19
N LEU A 219 -4.87 -10.62 21.02
CA LEU A 219 -3.92 -9.58 20.62
C LEU A 219 -2.52 -10.16 20.31
N SER A 220 -2.12 -11.23 20.99
CA SER A 220 -0.78 -11.81 20.89
C SER A 220 -0.61 -12.70 19.66
N THR A 221 -1.68 -13.37 19.22
CA THR A 221 -1.64 -14.27 18.07
C THR A 221 -2.34 -13.73 16.83
N GLY A 222 -3.27 -12.79 16.98
CA GLY A 222 -4.18 -12.34 15.91
C GLY A 222 -5.24 -13.39 15.54
N GLU A 223 -5.35 -14.51 16.26
CA GLU A 223 -6.32 -15.55 15.97
C GLU A 223 -7.72 -15.14 16.44
N ALA A 224 -8.72 -15.41 15.59
CA ALA A 224 -10.13 -15.24 15.96
C ALA A 224 -10.55 -16.31 16.97
N LEU A 225 -10.95 -15.89 18.16
CA LEU A 225 -11.38 -16.77 19.25
C LEU A 225 -12.85 -17.16 19.15
N TRP A 226 -13.70 -16.19 18.80
CA TRP A 226 -15.11 -16.40 18.56
C TRP A 226 -15.67 -15.33 17.62
N THR A 227 -16.76 -15.68 16.94
CA THR A 227 -17.50 -14.79 16.05
C THR A 227 -18.98 -14.83 16.41
N PHE A 228 -19.60 -13.67 16.54
CA PHE A 228 -21.04 -13.52 16.71
C PHE A 228 -21.66 -12.96 15.42
N TYR A 229 -22.52 -13.73 14.76
CA TYR A 229 -23.24 -13.31 13.56
C TYR A 229 -24.62 -12.75 13.91
N PHE A 230 -25.04 -11.69 13.23
CA PHE A 230 -26.34 -11.05 13.43
C PHE A 230 -26.90 -10.42 12.14
N GLU A 231 -28.21 -10.17 12.15
CA GLU A 231 -28.92 -9.56 11.02
C GLU A 231 -28.45 -8.12 10.76
N SER A 232 -27.98 -7.85 9.53
CA SER A 232 -27.58 -6.52 9.06
C SER A 232 -28.68 -5.86 8.23
N GLY A 233 -28.89 -4.55 8.44
CA GLY A 233 -29.98 -3.81 7.81
C GLY A 233 -29.62 -3.24 6.43
N ALA A 234 -28.33 -3.14 6.12
CA ALA A 234 -27.77 -2.56 4.90
C ALA A 234 -26.33 -3.06 4.67
N ASN A 235 -25.72 -2.71 3.53
CA ASN A 235 -24.33 -3.05 3.18
C ASN A 235 -23.26 -2.50 4.16
N TYR A 236 -23.63 -1.82 5.25
CA TYR A 236 -22.73 -1.15 6.18
C TYR A 236 -23.22 -1.24 7.64
N GLU A 237 -22.32 -1.55 8.58
CA GLU A 237 -22.54 -1.55 10.03
C GLU A 237 -21.47 -0.67 10.69
N SER A 238 -21.79 0.61 10.93
CA SER A 238 -20.83 1.63 11.37
C SER A 238 -20.90 1.98 12.86
N SER A 239 -21.94 1.52 13.57
CA SER A 239 -22.05 1.77 15.01
C SER A 239 -20.98 0.99 15.77
N THR A 240 -20.17 1.73 16.53
CA THR A 240 -19.09 1.17 17.36
C THR A 240 -19.71 0.49 18.58
N PRO A 241 -19.36 -0.78 18.87
CA PRO A 241 -19.78 -1.47 20.09
C PRO A 241 -19.24 -0.77 21.34
N LEU A 242 -19.75 -1.17 22.50
CA LEU A 242 -19.35 -0.60 23.79
C LEU A 242 -18.95 -1.72 24.75
N ILE A 243 -17.80 -1.61 25.41
CA ILE A 243 -17.37 -2.56 26.45
C ILE A 243 -17.60 -1.93 27.82
N VAL A 244 -18.36 -2.62 28.69
CA VAL A 244 -18.55 -2.22 30.09
C VAL A 244 -18.39 -3.46 30.97
N GLY A 245 -17.40 -3.42 31.86
CA GLY A 245 -17.08 -4.57 32.73
C GLY A 245 -16.74 -5.82 31.92
N GLU A 246 -17.43 -6.93 32.20
CA GLU A 246 -17.23 -8.23 31.54
C GLU A 246 -18.07 -8.41 30.25
N TYR A 247 -18.80 -7.36 29.82
CA TYR A 247 -19.73 -7.44 28.70
C TYR A 247 -19.37 -6.48 27.57
N ILE A 248 -19.62 -6.93 26.34
CA ILE A 248 -19.65 -6.11 25.14
C ILE A 248 -21.10 -5.96 24.67
N TYR A 249 -21.47 -4.71 24.36
CA TYR A 249 -22.78 -4.32 23.89
C TYR A 249 -22.70 -3.98 22.40
N VAL A 250 -23.54 -4.61 21.59
CA VAL A 250 -23.55 -4.51 20.13
C VAL A 250 -24.89 -3.94 19.68
N ALA A 251 -24.90 -2.66 19.34
CA ALA A 251 -26.05 -2.03 18.71
C ALA A 251 -26.01 -2.29 17.19
N THR A 252 -27.15 -2.64 16.58
CA THR A 252 -27.22 -2.97 15.15
C THR A 252 -27.95 -1.91 14.35
N MET A 253 -27.67 -1.86 13.03
CA MET A 253 -28.50 -1.08 12.12
C MET A 253 -29.93 -1.65 12.10
N THR A 254 -30.12 -2.96 12.26
CA THR A 254 -31.46 -3.56 12.31
C THR A 254 -32.32 -3.17 13.52
N GLY A 255 -31.80 -2.43 14.50
CA GLY A 255 -32.57 -1.95 15.66
C GLY A 255 -32.58 -2.91 16.84
N TYR A 256 -31.56 -3.77 16.95
CA TYR A 256 -31.30 -4.61 18.11
C TYR A 256 -30.11 -4.06 18.92
N ILE A 257 -30.08 -4.39 20.21
CA ILE A 257 -28.90 -4.22 21.07
C ILE A 257 -28.64 -5.57 21.74
N TYR A 258 -27.48 -6.15 21.48
CA TYR A 258 -27.06 -7.41 22.10
C TYR A 258 -26.05 -7.14 23.21
N LYS A 259 -26.12 -7.92 24.29
CA LYS A 259 -25.16 -7.96 25.40
C LYS A 259 -24.54 -9.35 25.41
N ILE A 260 -23.21 -9.40 25.34
CA ILE A 260 -22.41 -10.63 25.19
C ILE A 260 -21.27 -10.60 26.23
N PRO A 261 -21.04 -11.66 27.02
CA PRO A 261 -19.85 -11.75 27.86
C PRO A 261 -18.61 -11.88 26.97
N TRP A 262 -17.72 -10.88 26.99
CA TRP A 262 -16.67 -10.79 25.97
C TRP A 262 -15.58 -11.86 26.13
N ALA A 263 -15.40 -12.41 27.34
CA ALA A 263 -14.39 -13.43 27.62
C ALA A 263 -14.80 -14.82 27.09
N THR A 264 -16.07 -15.19 27.22
CA THR A 264 -16.60 -16.50 26.80
C THR A 264 -17.26 -16.47 25.42
N GLY A 265 -17.59 -15.27 24.92
CA GLY A 265 -18.25 -15.11 23.62
C GLY A 265 -19.72 -15.53 23.63
N PRO A 266 -20.34 -15.63 22.44
CA PRO A 266 -21.78 -15.89 22.32
C PRO A 266 -22.22 -17.30 22.75
N GLY A 267 -21.30 -18.27 22.82
CA GLY A 267 -21.64 -19.69 22.96
C GLY A 267 -21.83 -20.39 21.61
N ASP A 268 -22.10 -21.69 21.62
CA ASP A 268 -22.22 -22.49 20.39
C ASP A 268 -23.53 -22.19 19.63
N ASP A 269 -24.60 -21.84 20.35
CA ASP A 269 -25.95 -21.55 19.84
C ASP A 269 -26.45 -20.15 20.28
N ASN A 270 -25.52 -19.21 20.52
CA ASN A 270 -25.80 -17.86 21.04
C ASN A 270 -26.48 -17.84 22.43
N GLU A 271 -26.32 -18.89 23.24
CA GLU A 271 -26.94 -19.02 24.56
C GLU A 271 -26.48 -17.98 25.59
N ASN A 272 -25.31 -17.38 25.38
CA ASN A 272 -24.77 -16.31 26.22
C ASN A 272 -25.19 -14.91 25.76
N VAL A 273 -25.95 -14.81 24.66
CA VAL A 273 -26.37 -13.54 24.07
C VAL A 273 -27.74 -13.14 24.59
N THR A 274 -27.80 -12.01 25.27
CA THR A 274 -29.05 -11.37 25.70
C THR A 274 -29.33 -10.11 24.89
N SER A 275 -30.58 -9.72 24.77
CA SER A 275 -31.04 -8.48 24.13
C SER A 275 -31.84 -7.65 25.14
N ILE A 276 -32.49 -6.59 24.66
CA ILE A 276 -33.27 -5.64 25.45
C ILE A 276 -34.24 -6.37 26.40
N ASN A 277 -34.32 -5.89 27.65
CA ASN A 277 -35.08 -6.50 28.75
C ASN A 277 -34.68 -7.95 29.09
N GLY A 278 -33.41 -8.32 28.85
CA GLY A 278 -32.89 -9.66 29.16
C GLY A 278 -33.48 -10.78 28.29
N THR A 279 -34.03 -10.45 27.12
CA THR A 279 -34.55 -11.45 26.18
C THR A 279 -33.41 -12.29 25.58
N SER A 280 -33.64 -13.58 25.37
CA SER A 280 -32.67 -14.45 24.67
C SER A 280 -32.52 -14.01 23.21
N PHE A 281 -31.40 -14.38 22.57
CA PHE A 281 -31.17 -14.10 21.15
C PHE A 281 -32.33 -14.55 20.24
N SER A 282 -32.91 -15.73 20.47
CA SER A 282 -34.04 -16.28 19.69
C SER A 282 -35.34 -15.47 19.81
N ASP A 283 -35.51 -14.76 20.92
CA ASP A 283 -36.72 -14.00 21.25
C ASP A 283 -36.46 -12.48 21.28
N ALA A 284 -35.32 -12.05 20.71
CA ALA A 284 -34.89 -10.66 20.73
C ALA A 284 -35.94 -9.75 20.11
N THR A 285 -36.33 -8.72 20.85
CA THR A 285 -37.29 -7.72 20.37
C THR A 285 -36.58 -6.54 19.72
N LYS A 286 -36.94 -6.26 18.47
CA LYS A 286 -36.50 -5.07 17.75
C LYS A 286 -37.18 -3.82 18.32
N VAL A 287 -36.41 -2.73 18.47
CA VAL A 287 -36.99 -1.43 18.82
C VAL A 287 -37.86 -0.90 17.67
N PRO A 288 -39.12 -0.50 17.91
CA PRO A 288 -40.02 -0.04 16.86
C PRO A 288 -39.43 1.13 16.07
N ASN A 289 -39.38 0.99 14.74
CA ASN A 289 -38.94 2.06 13.87
C ASN A 289 -40.09 3.05 13.63
N ILE A 290 -40.12 4.13 14.42
CA ILE A 290 -41.10 5.20 14.28
C ILE A 290 -40.51 6.26 13.34
N ILE A 291 -40.75 6.13 12.03
CA ILE A 291 -40.36 7.18 11.08
C ILE A 291 -41.36 8.32 11.21
N THR A 292 -40.98 9.41 11.88
CA THR A 292 -41.65 10.70 11.70
C THR A 292 -41.22 11.25 10.36
N THR A 293 -42.13 11.31 9.38
CA THR A 293 -41.85 11.88 8.07
C THR A 293 -41.60 13.38 8.22
N PHE A 294 -40.33 13.77 8.25
CA PHE A 294 -39.95 15.14 7.90
C PHE A 294 -39.89 15.26 6.37
N ASP A 295 -40.44 16.33 5.82
CA ASP A 295 -40.87 16.45 4.41
C ASP A 295 -39.71 16.69 3.40
N GLU A 296 -38.53 16.11 3.65
CA GLU A 296 -37.30 16.44 2.91
C GLU A 296 -36.45 15.22 2.54
N GLY A 297 -36.97 14.38 1.66
CA GLY A 297 -36.20 13.76 0.55
C GLY A 297 -35.04 12.80 0.81
N ALA A 298 -34.64 12.52 2.05
CA ALA A 298 -33.62 11.49 2.35
C ALA A 298 -34.14 10.53 3.43
N SER A 299 -34.46 9.31 3.03
CA SER A 299 -34.64 8.18 3.95
C SER A 299 -33.26 7.57 4.22
N TYR A 300 -32.72 7.72 5.42
CA TYR A 300 -31.53 6.98 5.85
C TYR A 300 -31.94 5.60 6.36
N ASP A 301 -31.03 4.63 6.25
CA ASP A 301 -31.25 3.30 6.80
C ASP A 301 -31.50 3.42 8.32
N SER A 302 -32.56 2.76 8.78
CA SER A 302 -32.98 2.78 10.19
C SER A 302 -31.95 2.05 11.03
N GLY A 303 -31.57 2.55 12.23
CA GLY A 303 -30.73 1.82 13.18
C GLY A 303 -30.12 2.66 14.31
N PHE A 304 -29.43 2.00 15.24
CA PHE A 304 -28.75 2.65 16.37
C PHE A 304 -27.41 3.29 15.95
N THR A 305 -27.06 4.39 16.62
CA THR A 305 -25.73 5.01 16.55
C THR A 305 -24.76 4.33 17.54
N SER A 306 -23.50 4.77 17.59
CA SER A 306 -22.56 4.29 18.60
C SER A 306 -23.03 4.65 20.01
N MET A 307 -22.80 3.74 20.97
CA MET A 307 -23.28 3.88 22.35
C MET A 307 -22.26 4.57 23.25
N VAL A 308 -22.73 5.26 24.27
CA VAL A 308 -21.90 5.88 25.32
C VAL A 308 -22.36 5.42 26.69
N VAL A 309 -21.43 5.07 27.57
CA VAL A 309 -21.72 4.78 28.98
C VAL A 309 -21.42 6.00 29.84
N SER A 310 -22.33 6.34 30.75
CA SER A 310 -22.09 7.35 31.79
C SER A 310 -22.94 7.03 33.02
N ALA A 311 -22.39 7.22 34.22
CA ALA A 311 -23.09 7.00 35.49
C ALA A 311 -23.83 5.63 35.60
N GLY A 312 -23.26 4.56 35.02
CA GLY A 312 -23.86 3.21 35.06
C GLY A 312 -25.05 3.01 34.11
N ALA A 313 -25.28 3.93 33.18
CA ALA A 313 -26.30 3.82 32.15
C ALA A 313 -25.70 3.93 30.74
N ILE A 314 -26.35 3.29 29.78
CA ILE A 314 -26.01 3.30 28.35
C ILE A 314 -26.94 4.26 27.64
N TYR A 315 -26.35 5.26 27.00
CA TYR A 315 -27.04 6.25 26.19
C TYR A 315 -26.79 5.97 24.71
N VAL A 316 -27.86 5.98 23.93
CA VAL A 316 -27.78 5.71 22.48
C VAL A 316 -28.87 6.46 21.73
N THR A 317 -28.55 6.92 20.54
CA THR A 317 -29.55 7.50 19.64
C THR A 317 -29.90 6.51 18.54
N HIS A 318 -31.11 6.61 18.02
CA HIS A 318 -31.56 5.87 16.86
C HIS A 318 -31.84 6.85 15.73
N SER A 319 -31.56 6.44 14.50
CA SER A 319 -31.77 7.26 13.30
C SER A 319 -33.23 7.63 13.03
N ASN A 320 -34.17 7.24 13.89
CA ASN A 320 -35.57 7.65 13.82
C ASN A 320 -35.87 8.90 14.68
N GLY A 321 -34.86 9.45 15.36
CA GLY A 321 -35.03 10.59 16.27
C GLY A 321 -35.15 10.19 17.74
N MET A 322 -35.16 8.90 18.08
CA MET A 322 -35.23 8.48 19.47
C MET A 322 -33.87 8.54 20.17
N VAL A 323 -33.88 8.99 21.42
CA VAL A 323 -32.78 8.91 22.38
C VAL A 323 -33.21 7.93 23.46
N TYR A 324 -32.35 6.96 23.76
CA TYR A 324 -32.61 5.94 24.77
C TYR A 324 -31.56 5.98 25.87
N CYS A 325 -32.02 5.73 27.09
CA CYS A 325 -31.19 5.42 28.25
C CYS A 325 -31.57 4.03 28.76
N PHE A 326 -30.59 3.14 28.78
CA PHE A 326 -30.70 1.79 29.32
C PHE A 326 -29.81 1.63 30.54
N ASP A 327 -30.19 0.76 31.47
CA ASP A 327 -29.24 0.27 32.45
C ASP A 327 -28.25 -0.75 31.81
N LEU A 328 -27.28 -1.23 32.58
CA LEU A 328 -26.30 -2.22 32.09
C LEU A 328 -26.92 -3.60 31.82
N ASP A 329 -28.16 -3.85 32.21
CA ASP A 329 -28.91 -5.06 31.90
C ASP A 329 -29.86 -4.87 30.70
N LEU A 330 -29.71 -3.76 29.98
CA LEU A 330 -30.54 -3.37 28.83
C LEU A 330 -32.03 -3.22 29.18
N ASN A 331 -32.37 -2.90 30.43
CA ASN A 331 -33.71 -2.44 30.77
C ASN A 331 -33.83 -0.95 30.43
N LEU A 332 -34.95 -0.58 29.81
CA LEU A 332 -35.22 0.81 29.46
C LEU A 332 -35.43 1.66 30.73
N VAL A 333 -34.58 2.66 30.94
CA VAL A 333 -34.72 3.64 32.03
C VAL A 333 -35.64 4.77 31.58
N TRP A 334 -35.31 5.40 30.46
CA TRP A 334 -36.14 6.41 29.82
C TRP A 334 -35.86 6.47 28.31
N SER A 335 -36.80 7.06 27.56
CA SER A 335 -36.62 7.36 26.13
C SER A 335 -37.24 8.70 25.78
N HIS A 336 -36.62 9.44 24.88
CA HIS A 336 -37.09 10.74 24.39
C HIS A 336 -37.17 10.74 22.87
N MET A 337 -38.23 11.31 22.28
CA MET A 337 -38.37 11.47 20.84
C MET A 337 -37.99 12.90 20.45
N LEU A 338 -36.99 13.05 19.58
CA LEU A 338 -36.62 14.33 18.99
C LEU A 338 -37.57 14.69 17.84
N ASP A 339 -37.61 15.98 17.48
CA ASP A 339 -38.47 16.48 16.40
C ASP A 339 -38.01 16.06 14.98
N CYS A 340 -36.83 15.46 14.86
CA CYS A 340 -36.27 15.03 13.58
C CYS A 340 -35.34 13.81 13.73
N THR A 341 -35.02 13.17 12.61
CA THR A 341 -34.07 12.05 12.53
C THR A 341 -32.66 12.47 12.98
N THR A 342 -31.96 11.56 13.66
CA THR A 342 -30.54 11.71 13.98
C THR A 342 -29.70 11.00 12.93
N TYR A 343 -28.51 11.53 12.66
CA TYR A 343 -27.60 10.98 11.65
C TYR A 343 -26.38 10.38 12.34
N PHE A 344 -26.26 9.04 12.40
CA PHE A 344 -25.09 8.22 12.81
C PHE A 344 -24.09 8.81 13.84
N ILE A 345 -24.53 9.65 14.77
CA ILE A 345 -23.70 10.36 15.75
C ILE A 345 -24.09 9.91 17.14
N ALA A 346 -23.09 9.51 17.91
CA ALA A 346 -23.24 9.15 19.31
C ALA A 346 -23.63 10.39 20.14
N PRO A 347 -24.54 10.24 21.13
CA PRO A 347 -24.74 11.30 22.11
C PRO A 347 -23.46 11.53 22.92
N THR A 348 -23.25 12.75 23.40
CA THR A 348 -22.16 13.04 24.35
C THR A 348 -22.78 13.27 25.73
N VAL A 349 -22.27 12.60 26.76
CA VAL A 349 -22.85 12.68 28.11
C VAL A 349 -21.81 13.23 29.08
N VAL A 350 -22.04 14.44 29.59
CA VAL A 350 -21.14 15.13 30.51
C VAL A 350 -21.96 15.74 31.63
N ASP A 351 -21.55 15.54 32.87
CA ASP A 351 -22.06 16.25 34.04
C ASP A 351 -23.55 16.13 34.35
N GLY A 352 -24.19 15.06 33.86
CA GLY A 352 -25.63 14.84 34.00
C GLY A 352 -26.44 15.40 32.83
N TYR A 353 -25.78 15.83 31.76
CA TYR A 353 -26.39 16.33 30.54
C TYR A 353 -26.09 15.42 29.35
N VAL A 354 -27.11 15.11 28.56
CA VAL A 354 -26.99 14.36 27.30
C VAL A 354 -27.09 15.35 26.15
N PHE A 355 -25.98 15.58 25.46
CA PHE A 355 -25.87 16.43 24.30
C PHE A 355 -26.08 15.60 23.03
N THR A 356 -27.05 16.00 22.21
CA THR A 356 -27.34 15.35 20.93
C THR A 356 -27.90 16.36 19.92
N SER A 357 -28.11 15.93 18.69
CA SER A 357 -28.63 16.77 17.62
C SER A 357 -29.51 15.98 16.67
N ALA A 358 -30.30 16.70 15.88
CA ALA A 358 -31.08 16.11 14.79
C ALA A 358 -30.86 16.90 13.48
N LEU A 359 -31.24 16.29 12.36
CA LEU A 359 -31.02 16.84 11.00
C LEU A 359 -31.82 18.11 10.67
N ASN A 360 -32.64 18.59 11.61
CA ASN A 360 -33.31 19.88 11.55
C ASN A 360 -32.44 21.04 12.06
N GLY A 361 -31.19 20.80 12.48
CA GLY A 361 -30.27 21.84 12.92
C GLY A 361 -30.36 22.22 14.39
N HIS A 362 -31.16 21.46 15.15
CA HIS A 362 -31.34 21.67 16.58
C HIS A 362 -30.23 20.98 17.37
N LEU A 363 -29.76 21.68 18.40
CA LEU A 363 -28.97 21.13 19.50
C LEU A 363 -29.92 20.82 20.66
N TYR A 364 -29.92 19.58 21.11
CA TYR A 364 -30.68 19.15 22.27
C TYR A 364 -29.75 18.86 23.43
N ILE A 365 -30.10 19.38 24.60
CA ILE A 365 -29.48 19.03 25.87
C ILE A 365 -30.57 18.46 26.75
N LEU A 366 -30.46 17.17 27.10
CA LEU A 366 -31.41 16.47 27.96
C LEU A 366 -30.81 16.26 29.35
N ASP A 367 -31.66 16.21 30.37
CA ASP A 367 -31.28 15.71 31.69
C ASP A 367 -31.01 14.20 31.61
N ALA A 368 -29.82 13.77 32.05
CA ALA A 368 -29.41 12.37 31.99
C ALA A 368 -30.23 11.44 32.91
N ALA A 369 -30.87 11.99 33.95
CA ALA A 369 -31.62 11.22 34.94
C ALA A 369 -33.02 10.82 34.43
N ASP A 370 -33.71 11.70 33.72
CA ASP A 370 -35.11 11.47 33.30
C ASP A 370 -35.39 11.72 31.81
N GLY A 371 -34.41 12.21 31.05
CA GLY A 371 -34.56 12.49 29.62
C GLY A 371 -35.41 13.72 29.31
N SER A 372 -35.66 14.60 30.30
CA SER A 372 -36.35 15.87 30.09
C SER A 372 -35.47 16.84 29.29
N VAL A 373 -36.09 17.65 28.43
CA VAL A 373 -35.39 18.62 27.58
C VAL A 373 -35.05 19.86 28.38
N ILE A 374 -33.76 20.22 28.42
CA ILE A 374 -33.24 21.44 29.04
C ILE A 374 -33.02 22.51 27.97
N VAL A 375 -32.39 22.13 26.85
CA VAL A 375 -32.17 22.99 25.68
C VAL A 375 -32.72 22.30 24.45
N ASP A 376 -33.45 23.08 23.66
CA ASP A 376 -33.90 22.76 22.31
C ASP A 376 -33.82 24.05 21.48
N GLU A 377 -32.68 24.25 20.83
CA GLU A 377 -32.40 25.47 20.09
C GLU A 377 -31.82 25.19 18.70
N VAL A 378 -32.28 25.95 17.71
CA VAL A 378 -31.71 25.94 16.36
C VAL A 378 -30.34 26.61 16.39
N VAL A 379 -29.28 25.84 16.16
CA VAL A 379 -27.91 26.37 16.13
C VAL A 379 -27.34 26.47 14.72
N TYR A 380 -27.83 25.67 13.77
CA TYR A 380 -27.39 25.75 12.37
C TYR A 380 -28.44 25.24 11.40
N GLN A 381 -28.79 26.03 10.38
CA GLN A 381 -29.65 25.63 9.28
C GLN A 381 -29.18 26.26 7.96
N VAL A 382 -29.42 25.56 6.86
CA VAL A 382 -29.21 26.04 5.49
C VAL A 382 -30.43 25.71 4.64
N THR A 383 -30.85 26.66 3.81
CA THR A 383 -31.95 26.45 2.87
C THR A 383 -31.40 26.12 1.49
N ILE A 384 -31.74 24.94 0.95
CA ILE A 384 -31.34 24.54 -0.39
C ILE A 384 -32.56 24.04 -1.17
N ARG A 385 -32.89 24.71 -2.28
CA ARG A 385 -34.08 24.41 -3.12
C ARG A 385 -35.38 24.41 -2.28
N ASP A 386 -35.59 25.48 -1.52
CA ASP A 386 -36.78 25.71 -0.67
C ASP A 386 -36.99 24.68 0.46
N ARG A 387 -35.91 24.00 0.85
CA ARG A 387 -35.87 22.97 1.89
C ARG A 387 -34.81 23.30 2.94
N VAL A 388 -35.10 23.09 4.23
CA VAL A 388 -34.26 23.46 5.38
C VAL A 388 -33.52 22.23 5.91
N TYR A 389 -32.20 22.26 5.78
CA TYR A 389 -31.31 21.22 6.29
C TYR A 389 -30.47 21.76 7.44
N GLY A 390 -30.08 20.90 8.38
CA GLY A 390 -29.09 21.25 9.41
C GLY A 390 -28.56 20.01 10.13
N GLY A 391 -27.38 19.54 9.76
CA GLY A 391 -26.68 18.48 10.48
C GLY A 391 -25.60 19.04 11.39
N LEU A 392 -25.50 18.52 12.61
CA LEU A 392 -24.33 18.71 13.47
C LEU A 392 -23.50 17.42 13.44
N GLY A 393 -22.19 17.53 13.62
CA GLY A 393 -21.28 16.40 13.86
C GLY A 393 -21.24 15.98 15.33
N GLN A 394 -20.23 15.19 15.70
CA GLN A 394 -20.00 14.85 17.11
C GLN A 394 -19.72 16.12 17.94
N ILE A 395 -20.38 16.25 19.09
CA ILE A 395 -20.29 17.42 19.97
C ILE A 395 -19.19 17.20 21.00
N ALA A 396 -18.07 17.91 20.86
CA ALA A 396 -17.05 17.98 21.89
C ALA A 396 -17.49 18.97 22.98
N VAL A 397 -17.55 18.51 24.24
CA VAL A 397 -17.92 19.31 25.40
C VAL A 397 -16.68 19.53 26.27
N LEU A 398 -16.31 20.79 26.48
CA LEU A 398 -15.15 21.21 27.27
C LEU A 398 -15.60 22.12 28.42
N GLU A 399 -15.16 21.84 29.65
CA GLU A 399 -15.49 22.68 30.79
C GLU A 399 -14.81 24.06 30.70
N SER A 400 -15.56 25.12 31.02
CA SER A 400 -15.11 26.50 31.03
C SER A 400 -15.70 27.23 32.24
N GLY A 401 -15.16 26.96 33.43
CA GLY A 401 -15.65 27.53 34.69
C GLY A 401 -17.01 26.96 35.09
N SER A 402 -18.06 27.79 35.11
CA SER A 402 -19.44 27.38 35.41
C SER A 402 -20.28 27.06 34.15
N SER A 403 -19.65 27.09 32.97
CA SER A 403 -20.29 26.89 31.67
C SER A 403 -19.48 25.87 30.86
N TYR A 404 -20.06 25.37 29.77
CA TYR A 404 -19.41 24.40 28.89
C TYR A 404 -19.21 24.99 27.50
N SER A 405 -18.02 24.85 26.94
CA SER A 405 -17.74 25.13 25.54
C SER A 405 -18.08 23.90 24.70
N LEU A 406 -18.92 24.08 23.69
CA LEU A 406 -19.37 23.06 22.75
C LEU A 406 -18.70 23.32 21.41
N ILE A 407 -17.96 22.33 20.89
CA ILE A 407 -17.30 22.42 19.59
C ILE A 407 -17.82 21.28 18.71
N PHE A 408 -18.35 21.62 17.53
CA PHE A 408 -18.88 20.63 16.59
C PHE A 408 -18.80 21.12 15.15
N THR A 409 -18.75 20.18 14.21
CA THR A 409 -18.89 20.50 12.78
C THR A 409 -20.37 20.68 12.42
N VAL A 410 -20.65 21.50 11.42
CA VAL A 410 -22.00 21.69 10.86
C VAL A 410 -22.02 21.28 9.40
N THR A 411 -23.15 20.78 8.90
CA THR A 411 -23.28 20.28 7.52
C THR A 411 -24.70 20.47 6.98
N ASP A 412 -24.83 20.59 5.67
CA ASP A 412 -26.10 20.69 4.94
C ASP A 412 -26.96 19.41 4.92
N GLY A 413 -26.65 18.40 5.74
CA GLY A 413 -27.51 17.24 5.97
C GLY A 413 -27.67 16.28 4.79
N ARG A 414 -26.93 16.48 3.68
CA ARG A 414 -27.02 15.68 2.43
C ARG A 414 -26.27 14.34 2.45
N GLY A 415 -25.94 13.83 3.62
CA GLY A 415 -25.18 12.58 3.72
C GLY A 415 -23.73 12.77 3.27
N MET A 416 -23.19 11.81 2.50
CA MET A 416 -21.78 11.83 2.08
C MET A 416 -21.45 12.89 1.01
N ASP A 417 -22.46 13.47 0.35
CA ASP A 417 -22.30 14.48 -0.71
C ASP A 417 -22.56 15.89 -0.15
N GLN A 418 -21.68 16.31 0.77
CA GLN A 418 -21.80 17.59 1.48
C GLN A 418 -21.38 18.74 0.55
N SER A 419 -22.27 19.71 0.35
CA SER A 419 -21.98 20.93 -0.44
C SER A 419 -21.72 22.16 0.41
N SER A 420 -22.22 22.19 1.65
CA SER A 420 -21.92 23.21 2.66
C SER A 420 -21.63 22.54 4.00
N SER A 421 -20.43 22.76 4.52
CA SER A 421 -19.99 22.27 5.84
C SER A 421 -19.18 23.35 6.56
N GLY A 422 -19.12 23.27 7.88
CA GLY A 422 -18.49 24.30 8.69
C GLY A 422 -18.10 23.83 10.08
N LEU A 423 -17.61 24.76 10.88
CA LEU A 423 -17.19 24.55 12.26
C LEU A 423 -17.84 25.59 13.17
N ALA A 424 -18.30 25.15 14.33
CA ALA A 424 -19.04 25.96 15.28
C ALA A 424 -18.48 25.81 16.71
N VAL A 425 -18.51 26.91 17.46
CA VAL A 425 -18.26 26.95 18.90
C VAL A 425 -19.41 27.66 19.59
N TYR A 426 -19.99 27.00 20.59
CA TYR A 426 -21.07 27.51 21.42
C TYR A 426 -20.68 27.42 22.89
N THR A 427 -21.35 28.18 23.74
CA THR A 427 -21.25 28.08 25.20
C THR A 427 -22.61 27.72 25.78
N PHE A 428 -22.66 26.67 26.60
CA PHE A 428 -23.83 26.27 27.36
C PHE A 428 -23.67 26.70 28.81
N ASP A 429 -24.61 27.50 29.30
CA ASP A 429 -24.71 27.86 30.71
C ASP A 429 -25.93 27.14 31.32
N PRO A 430 -25.71 26.17 32.25
CA PRO A 430 -26.81 25.48 32.92
C PRO A 430 -27.80 26.40 33.63
N SER A 431 -27.34 27.57 34.10
CA SER A 431 -28.17 28.51 34.86
C SER A 431 -29.20 29.24 34.00
N SER A 432 -28.88 29.48 32.73
CA SER A 432 -29.79 30.11 31.77
C SER A 432 -30.57 29.09 30.94
N SER A 433 -30.16 27.81 30.94
CA SER A 433 -30.72 26.76 30.09
C SER A 433 -30.76 27.20 28.62
N SER A 434 -29.70 27.87 28.17
CA SER A 434 -29.57 28.39 26.81
C SER A 434 -28.17 28.19 26.28
N VAL A 435 -28.02 28.23 24.96
CA VAL A 435 -26.70 28.19 24.30
C VAL A 435 -26.40 29.52 23.61
N GLU A 436 -25.16 29.98 23.72
CA GLU A 436 -24.70 31.21 23.07
C GLU A 436 -23.68 30.87 21.99
N ARG A 437 -23.83 31.45 20.80
CA ARG A 437 -22.88 31.26 19.69
C ARG A 437 -21.63 32.11 19.91
N VAL A 438 -20.49 31.44 20.05
CA VAL A 438 -19.17 32.08 20.09
C VAL A 438 -18.59 32.21 18.68
N TYR A 439 -18.68 31.14 17.89
CA TYR A 439 -18.10 31.05 16.55
C TYR A 439 -18.95 30.20 15.61
N LEU A 440 -19.03 30.61 14.35
CA LEU A 440 -19.59 29.80 13.26
C LEU A 440 -18.94 30.22 11.95
N ASN A 441 -18.35 29.26 11.24
CA ASN A 441 -17.79 29.48 9.91
C ASN A 441 -18.14 28.31 8.99
N THR A 442 -18.80 28.61 7.87
CA THR A 442 -19.29 27.65 6.88
C THR A 442 -18.45 27.61 5.59
N ASP A 443 -17.38 28.40 5.53
CA ASP A 443 -16.61 28.65 4.30
C ASP A 443 -15.20 28.07 4.39
N LEU A 444 -14.97 27.13 5.31
CA LEU A 444 -13.65 26.55 5.58
C LEU A 444 -13.34 25.31 4.73
N GLY A 445 -14.33 24.76 4.01
CA GLY A 445 -14.19 23.55 3.19
C GLY A 445 -15.13 22.44 3.62
N THR A 446 -14.92 21.24 3.10
CA THR A 446 -15.69 20.06 3.49
C THR A 446 -15.04 19.41 4.72
N PHE A 447 -15.80 19.24 5.80
CA PHE A 447 -15.27 18.73 7.06
C PHE A 447 -15.52 17.25 7.24
N GLY A 448 -14.57 16.55 7.87
CA GLY A 448 -14.88 15.29 8.55
C GLY A 448 -15.90 15.56 9.67
N ARG A 449 -16.80 14.61 9.96
CA ARG A 449 -17.89 14.81 10.94
C ARG A 449 -17.49 14.64 12.41
N TYR A 450 -16.23 14.28 12.63
CA TYR A 450 -15.68 13.97 13.93
C TYR A 450 -14.77 15.10 14.40
N VAL A 451 -14.88 15.41 15.69
CA VAL A 451 -14.08 16.43 16.37
C VAL A 451 -13.29 15.73 17.45
N SER A 452 -11.98 15.94 17.50
CA SER A 452 -11.09 15.33 18.49
C SER A 452 -10.79 16.36 19.60
N PRO A 453 -11.53 16.38 20.72
CA PRO A 453 -11.27 17.32 21.81
C PRO A 453 -9.90 17.06 22.44
N VAL A 454 -9.18 18.14 22.75
CA VAL A 454 -7.83 18.09 23.33
C VAL A 454 -7.65 19.22 24.34
N SER A 455 -7.06 18.89 25.49
CA SER A 455 -6.52 19.87 26.44
C SER A 455 -5.07 19.49 26.76
N ILE A 456 -4.14 20.32 26.32
CA ILE A 456 -2.69 20.18 26.49
C ILE A 456 -2.10 21.48 27.03
N GLN A 457 -0.84 21.45 27.48
CA GLN A 457 -0.19 22.65 28.00
C GLN A 457 -0.18 23.78 26.95
N GLY A 458 -0.92 24.85 27.22
CA GLY A 458 -1.01 26.02 26.35
C GLY A 458 -2.13 25.99 25.30
N PHE A 459 -2.93 24.92 25.22
CA PHE A 459 -4.06 24.83 24.28
C PHE A 459 -5.22 23.97 24.83
N THR A 460 -6.43 24.53 24.83
CA THR A 460 -7.68 23.80 25.10
C THR A 460 -8.65 24.07 23.95
N GLY A 461 -9.16 23.00 23.34
CA GLY A 461 -9.98 23.10 22.15
C GLY A 461 -10.18 21.74 21.48
N ALA A 462 -10.21 21.73 20.14
CA ALA A 462 -10.34 20.50 19.38
C ALA A 462 -9.56 20.52 18.06
N TYR A 463 -9.18 19.33 17.61
CA TYR A 463 -8.59 19.07 16.31
C TYR A 463 -9.65 18.55 15.34
N VAL A 464 -9.61 19.05 14.10
CA VAL A 464 -10.59 18.74 13.06
C VAL A 464 -9.89 18.62 11.71
N THR A 465 -10.34 17.69 10.87
CA THR A 465 -9.86 17.52 9.49
C THR A 465 -10.76 18.24 8.50
N VAL A 466 -10.15 18.92 7.53
CA VAL A 466 -10.82 19.74 6.52
C VAL A 466 -10.29 19.42 5.13
N SER A 467 -11.17 19.03 4.23
CA SER A 467 -10.87 18.71 2.83
C SER A 467 -11.26 19.86 1.91
N ASP A 468 -10.40 20.16 0.94
CA ASP A 468 -10.67 21.12 -0.15
C ASP A 468 -11.05 20.43 -1.47
N GLY A 469 -11.24 19.11 -1.44
CA GLY A 469 -11.54 18.27 -2.61
C GLY A 469 -10.30 17.70 -3.32
N ALA A 470 -9.08 18.10 -2.95
CA ALA A 470 -7.84 17.52 -3.45
C ALA A 470 -6.94 16.98 -2.33
N TYR A 471 -6.89 17.65 -1.18
CA TYR A 471 -6.10 17.27 0.00
C TYR A 471 -6.86 17.58 1.29
N THR A 472 -6.44 16.94 2.39
CA THR A 472 -6.93 17.24 3.74
C THR A 472 -5.91 18.08 4.51
N SER A 473 -6.41 19.01 5.31
CA SER A 473 -5.66 19.77 6.30
C SER A 473 -6.14 19.39 7.71
N LEU A 474 -5.19 19.27 8.64
CA LEU A 474 -5.48 19.21 10.07
C LEU A 474 -5.48 20.64 10.62
N ILE A 475 -6.59 21.04 11.22
CA ILE A 475 -6.72 22.32 11.91
C ILE A 475 -6.99 22.09 13.39
N ARG A 476 -6.67 23.07 14.22
CA ARG A 476 -7.11 23.15 15.61
C ARG A 476 -7.96 24.39 15.82
N ILE A 477 -8.99 24.26 16.66
CA ILE A 477 -9.86 25.36 17.09
C ILE A 477 -9.87 25.44 18.61
N SER A 478 -9.71 26.64 19.15
CA SER A 478 -9.81 26.89 20.59
C SER A 478 -11.23 27.27 21.00
N THR A 479 -11.51 27.26 22.31
CA THR A 479 -12.84 27.55 22.88
C THR A 479 -13.35 28.96 22.60
N ASP A 480 -12.50 29.90 22.17
CA ASP A 480 -12.90 31.26 21.78
C ASP A 480 -13.20 31.41 20.26
N GLY A 481 -13.05 30.32 19.50
CA GLY A 481 -13.24 30.31 18.04
C GLY A 481 -11.99 30.61 17.22
N THR A 482 -10.81 30.78 17.83
CA THR A 482 -9.56 30.95 17.09
C THR A 482 -9.18 29.65 16.40
N VAL A 483 -9.06 29.69 15.07
CA VAL A 483 -8.69 28.55 14.21
C VAL A 483 -7.26 28.70 13.71
N GLU A 484 -6.50 27.60 13.76
CA GLU A 484 -5.13 27.51 13.29
C GLU A 484 -4.92 26.24 12.45
N THR A 485 -4.25 26.39 11.31
CA THR A 485 -3.87 25.25 10.46
C THR A 485 -2.57 24.63 10.96
N MET A 486 -2.63 23.35 11.33
CA MET A 486 -1.51 22.62 11.92
C MET A 486 -0.70 21.88 10.84
N THR A 487 -1.39 21.19 9.95
CA THR A 487 -0.77 20.37 8.91
C THR A 487 -1.60 20.44 7.62
N THR A 488 -0.95 20.46 6.46
CA THR A 488 -1.62 20.46 5.15
C THR A 488 -1.07 19.35 4.26
N GLY A 489 -1.76 19.06 3.15
CA GLY A 489 -1.30 18.07 2.17
C GLY A 489 -1.46 16.61 2.64
N LEU A 490 -2.30 16.36 3.64
CA LEU A 490 -2.67 15.00 4.02
C LEU A 490 -3.53 14.39 2.92
N ALA A 491 -3.42 13.08 2.73
CA ALA A 491 -4.40 12.34 1.93
C ALA A 491 -5.80 12.52 2.52
N GLU A 492 -6.84 12.26 1.72
CA GLU A 492 -8.23 12.40 2.16
C GLU A 492 -8.47 11.64 3.47
N ILE A 493 -9.00 12.28 4.53
CA ILE A 493 -9.25 11.66 5.84
C ILE A 493 -10.76 11.63 6.11
N HIS A 494 -11.35 10.45 6.28
CA HIS A 494 -12.78 10.28 6.65
C HIS A 494 -13.01 9.74 8.06
N ALA A 495 -11.96 9.27 8.73
CA ALA A 495 -11.99 8.75 10.10
C ALA A 495 -11.70 9.84 11.14
N SER A 496 -12.18 9.63 12.37
CA SER A 496 -11.82 10.47 13.53
C SER A 496 -10.34 10.32 13.88
N GLY A 497 -9.69 11.41 14.30
CA GLY A 497 -8.32 11.33 14.81
C GLY A 497 -8.25 10.72 16.21
N VAL A 498 -7.16 10.01 16.49
CA VAL A 498 -6.93 9.36 17.78
C VAL A 498 -5.77 10.04 18.49
N THR A 499 -6.04 10.62 19.64
CA THR A 499 -5.02 11.30 20.44
C THR A 499 -4.43 10.35 21.47
N VAL A 500 -3.10 10.33 21.57
CA VAL A 500 -2.36 9.41 22.44
C VAL A 500 -1.37 10.20 23.28
N ASN A 501 -1.39 9.95 24.60
CA ASN A 501 -0.51 10.55 25.61
C ASN A 501 -0.50 12.10 25.65
N GLY A 502 -1.48 12.77 25.04
CA GLY A 502 -1.50 14.23 24.92
C GLY A 502 -0.39 14.81 24.04
N GLU A 503 0.34 13.96 23.32
CA GLU A 503 1.50 14.34 22.51
C GLU A 503 1.24 14.11 21.01
N TRP A 504 0.54 13.03 20.66
CA TRP A 504 0.38 12.59 19.28
C TRP A 504 -1.10 12.54 18.88
N ILE A 505 -1.36 12.85 17.61
CA ILE A 505 -2.62 12.52 16.93
C ILE A 505 -2.35 11.60 15.74
N TYR A 506 -3.09 10.51 15.69
CA TYR A 506 -3.05 9.52 14.63
C TYR A 506 -4.21 9.76 13.67
N LEU A 507 -3.91 9.90 12.38
CA LEU A 507 -4.90 10.10 11.31
C LEU A 507 -4.71 9.05 10.23
N VAL A 508 -5.79 8.39 9.82
CA VAL A 508 -5.74 7.40 8.73
C VAL A 508 -6.46 7.90 7.50
N SER A 509 -5.85 7.73 6.33
CA SER A 509 -6.45 8.18 5.07
C SER A 509 -7.53 7.25 4.56
N TYR A 510 -8.53 7.83 3.91
CA TYR A 510 -9.48 7.19 3.03
C TYR A 510 -8.89 7.04 1.62
N SER A 511 -7.97 6.09 1.41
CA SER A 511 -7.44 5.81 0.07
C SER A 511 -6.94 4.38 -0.03
N ALA A 512 -6.95 3.77 -1.22
CA ALA A 512 -6.35 2.43 -1.41
C ALA A 512 -4.84 2.36 -1.09
N GLY A 513 -4.15 3.48 -0.80
CA GLY A 513 -2.77 3.49 -0.33
C GLY A 513 -2.62 3.46 1.19
N ASP A 514 -3.67 3.85 1.93
CA ASP A 514 -3.79 3.92 3.40
C ASP A 514 -2.56 4.44 4.18
N PRO A 515 -2.02 5.66 3.91
CA PRO A 515 -1.13 6.29 4.88
C PRO A 515 -1.84 6.54 6.23
N LEU A 516 -1.23 6.03 7.29
CA LEU A 516 -1.47 6.36 8.69
C LEU A 516 -0.40 7.39 9.11
N TYR A 517 -0.85 8.57 9.49
CA TYR A 517 0.00 9.67 9.93
C TYR A 517 0.10 9.69 11.45
N ARG A 518 1.31 9.82 11.99
CA ARG A 518 1.54 10.26 13.38
C ARG A 518 1.98 11.71 13.37
N ILE A 519 1.19 12.59 13.97
CA ILE A 519 1.39 14.03 13.96
C ILE A 519 1.52 14.54 15.39
N SER A 520 2.48 15.42 15.64
CA SER A 520 2.65 16.10 16.93
C SER A 520 1.50 17.06 17.19
N LEU A 521 0.85 16.93 18.37
CA LEU A 521 -0.19 17.85 18.84
C LEU A 521 0.37 19.23 19.22
N SER A 522 1.67 19.38 19.43
CA SER A 522 2.25 20.65 19.87
C SER A 522 2.42 21.64 18.71
N ASP A 523 2.94 21.15 17.58
CA ASP A 523 3.41 21.96 16.45
C ASP A 523 2.92 21.47 15.07
N GLY A 524 2.17 20.36 15.01
CA GLY A 524 1.60 19.86 13.76
C GLY A 524 2.60 19.16 12.85
N THR A 525 3.82 18.88 13.33
CA THR A 525 4.83 18.17 12.55
C THR A 525 4.44 16.71 12.34
N ILE A 526 4.54 16.24 11.09
CA ILE A 526 4.38 14.82 10.77
C ILE A 526 5.66 14.12 11.18
N ASP A 527 5.57 13.30 12.21
CA ASP A 527 6.71 12.53 12.72
C ASP A 527 6.96 11.28 11.86
N GLY A 528 5.90 10.63 11.37
CA GLY A 528 6.03 9.54 10.42
C GLY A 528 4.76 9.22 9.67
N VAL A 529 4.93 8.49 8.56
CA VAL A 529 3.83 7.96 7.74
C VAL A 529 4.00 6.46 7.62
N ALA A 530 3.08 5.71 8.22
CA ALA A 530 2.97 4.28 8.11
C ALA A 530 2.05 3.92 6.95
N TYR A 531 2.30 2.81 6.26
CA TYR A 531 1.39 2.31 5.23
C TYR A 531 0.86 0.93 5.62
N CYS A 532 -0.40 0.69 5.30
CA CYS A 532 -0.98 -0.64 5.45
C CYS A 532 -0.25 -1.65 4.53
N ALA A 533 -0.22 -2.91 4.97
CA ALA A 533 0.35 -4.01 4.18
C ALA A 533 -0.35 -4.08 2.81
N VAL A 534 0.40 -4.43 1.76
CA VAL A 534 -0.10 -4.43 0.38
C VAL A 534 -1.31 -5.36 0.22
N GLU A 535 -1.38 -6.41 1.03
CA GLU A 535 -2.41 -7.43 1.07
C GLU A 535 -3.77 -6.92 1.59
N VAL A 536 -3.78 -5.86 2.40
CA VAL A 536 -5.00 -5.28 3.01
C VAL A 536 -5.34 -3.91 2.49
N ARG A 537 -4.52 -3.30 1.63
CA ARG A 537 -4.73 -1.94 1.09
C ARG A 537 -6.13 -1.76 0.52
N ASN A 538 -6.95 -0.94 1.17
CA ASN A 538 -8.33 -0.70 0.79
C ASN A 538 -8.89 0.52 1.54
N PHE A 539 -9.97 1.12 1.06
CA PHE A 539 -10.55 2.30 1.69
C PHE A 539 -10.80 2.11 3.19
N ASN A 540 -10.28 3.04 4.01
CA ASN A 540 -10.41 3.02 5.45
C ASN A 540 -11.34 4.13 5.95
N MET A 541 -12.37 3.75 6.71
CA MET A 541 -13.36 4.67 7.30
C MET A 541 -13.39 4.67 8.83
N CYS A 542 -12.53 3.89 9.49
CA CYS A 542 -12.52 3.74 10.95
C CYS A 542 -11.21 4.24 11.55
N ALA A 543 -11.26 4.65 12.81
CA ALA A 543 -10.08 5.09 13.53
C ALA A 543 -9.17 3.90 13.89
N VAL A 544 -7.87 4.14 13.99
CA VAL A 544 -6.92 3.13 14.46
C VAL A 544 -6.97 2.98 15.99
N LEU A 545 -6.75 1.77 16.48
CA LEU A 545 -6.55 1.46 17.88
C LEU A 545 -5.03 1.42 18.17
N VAL A 546 -4.57 2.27 19.09
CA VAL A 546 -3.14 2.38 19.45
C VAL A 546 -2.92 1.78 20.84
N LEU A 547 -2.10 0.73 20.93
CA LEU A 547 -1.77 -0.05 22.11
C LEU A 547 -0.24 -0.10 22.30
N GLY A 548 0.35 0.99 22.79
CA GLY A 548 1.80 1.12 22.92
C GLY A 548 2.49 1.04 21.54
N ASP A 549 3.36 0.03 21.37
CA ASP A 549 4.04 -0.28 20.11
C ASP A 549 3.21 -1.19 19.18
N THR A 550 1.91 -1.34 19.44
CA THR A 550 1.00 -2.05 18.53
C THR A 550 -0.08 -1.11 18.04
N ILE A 551 -0.31 -1.08 16.73
CA ILE A 551 -1.45 -0.39 16.13
C ILE A 551 -2.33 -1.42 15.46
N VAL A 552 -3.64 -1.32 15.65
CA VAL A 552 -4.64 -2.13 14.96
C VAL A 552 -5.54 -1.21 14.14
N GLY A 553 -5.73 -1.51 12.87
CA GLY A 553 -6.61 -0.74 11.98
C GLY A 553 -7.56 -1.64 11.20
N GLY A 554 -8.72 -1.09 10.83
CA GLY A 554 -9.71 -1.76 10.00
C GLY A 554 -9.93 -1.03 8.67
N ASN A 555 -10.30 -1.74 7.62
CA ASN A 555 -10.68 -1.17 6.33
C ASN A 555 -11.68 -2.08 5.58
N ASP A 556 -12.01 -1.73 4.34
CA ASP A 556 -12.91 -2.49 3.47
C ASP A 556 -12.43 -3.93 3.15
N ALA A 557 -11.16 -4.26 3.39
CA ALA A 557 -10.60 -5.60 3.20
C ALA A 557 -10.46 -6.40 4.50
N GLY A 558 -10.71 -5.80 5.67
CA GLY A 558 -10.67 -6.49 6.97
C GLY A 558 -9.88 -5.73 8.04
N ILE A 559 -9.24 -6.47 8.97
CA ILE A 559 -8.44 -5.88 10.06
C ILE A 559 -6.96 -6.28 9.93
N TYR A 560 -6.09 -5.35 10.27
CA TYR A 560 -4.64 -5.52 10.27
C TYR A 560 -4.02 -4.99 11.55
N SER A 561 -2.84 -5.50 11.90
CA SER A 561 -1.99 -4.97 12.95
C SER A 561 -0.64 -4.53 12.41
N LEU A 562 -0.07 -3.52 13.07
CA LEU A 562 1.31 -3.07 12.95
C LEU A 562 1.98 -3.33 14.29
N TYR A 563 3.06 -4.09 14.30
CA TYR A 563 3.84 -4.42 15.49
C TYR A 563 5.20 -3.74 15.42
N GLY A 564 5.64 -3.10 16.51
CA GLY A 564 6.94 -2.41 16.61
C GLY A 564 6.80 -0.92 16.95
N THR A 565 7.91 -0.21 17.09
CA THR A 565 7.81 1.24 17.32
C THR A 565 7.31 1.95 16.05
N PHE A 566 6.58 3.07 16.16
CA PHE A 566 6.03 3.75 14.97
C PHE A 566 7.08 4.10 13.92
N ALA A 567 8.31 4.37 14.34
CA ALA A 567 9.43 4.64 13.44
C ALA A 567 9.86 3.42 12.60
N GLU A 568 9.59 2.19 13.06
CA GLU A 568 9.97 0.94 12.38
C GLU A 568 9.07 0.61 11.19
N TYR A 569 7.79 1.02 11.25
CA TYR A 569 6.83 0.83 10.16
C TYR A 569 6.42 2.15 9.47
N SER A 570 6.79 3.31 10.00
CA SER A 570 6.80 4.52 9.21
C SER A 570 7.83 4.34 8.13
N ASP A 571 7.38 4.28 6.88
CA ASP A 571 8.28 4.44 5.74
C ASP A 571 8.99 5.77 6.00
N GLY A 572 10.29 5.72 6.31
CA GLY A 572 11.16 6.88 6.39
C GLY A 572 11.24 7.51 5.00
N GLY A 573 10.17 8.21 4.62
CA GLY A 573 9.73 8.26 3.23
C GLY A 573 9.59 6.86 2.62
N SER A 574 8.99 6.79 1.45
CA SER A 574 9.45 5.81 0.47
C SER A 574 10.89 6.17 0.11
N GLY A 575 11.81 5.91 1.04
CA GLY A 575 13.24 5.98 0.83
C GLY A 575 13.56 4.87 -0.14
N GLY A 576 13.42 5.19 -1.43
CA GLY A 576 14.18 4.47 -2.44
C GLY A 576 15.60 4.31 -1.90
N ALA A 577 16.16 3.11 -2.04
CA ALA A 577 17.49 2.78 -1.55
C ALA A 577 18.42 3.99 -1.74
N PRO A 578 19.22 4.38 -0.73
CA PRO A 578 19.96 5.64 -0.79
C PRO A 578 20.65 5.73 -2.14
N VAL A 579 20.59 6.88 -2.82
CA VAL A 579 20.99 7.04 -4.23
C VAL A 579 22.31 6.33 -4.57
N ILE A 580 23.23 6.18 -3.62
CA ILE A 580 24.45 5.38 -3.74
C ILE A 580 24.24 3.89 -4.06
N VAL A 581 23.21 3.24 -3.53
CA VAL A 581 22.81 1.85 -3.84
C VAL A 581 22.26 1.79 -5.26
N TYR A 582 21.42 2.74 -5.68
CA TYR A 582 20.99 2.81 -7.08
C TYR A 582 22.16 3.10 -8.01
N ILE A 583 23.05 4.04 -7.67
CA ILE A 583 24.28 4.32 -8.42
C ILE A 583 25.18 3.09 -8.47
N GLY A 584 25.29 2.34 -7.36
CA GLY A 584 26.04 1.10 -7.28
C GLY A 584 25.46 0.00 -8.16
N ALA A 585 24.13 -0.17 -8.15
CA ALA A 585 23.42 -1.09 -9.03
C ALA A 585 23.55 -0.66 -10.50
N ILE A 586 23.36 0.63 -10.80
CA ILE A 586 23.58 1.24 -12.12
C ILE A 586 25.02 0.98 -12.59
N ALA A 587 26.02 1.21 -11.74
CA ALA A 587 27.42 0.99 -12.05
C ALA A 587 27.73 -0.49 -12.28
N GLY A 588 27.19 -1.39 -11.45
CA GLY A 588 27.30 -2.84 -11.60
C GLY A 588 26.70 -3.30 -12.94
N VAL A 589 25.53 -2.78 -13.29
CA VAL A 589 24.89 -3.08 -14.58
C VAL A 589 25.69 -2.48 -15.74
N ILE A 590 26.21 -1.25 -15.64
CA ILE A 590 27.10 -0.67 -16.66
C ILE A 590 28.33 -1.55 -16.88
N VAL A 591 28.94 -2.06 -15.79
CA VAL A 591 30.08 -2.98 -15.88
C VAL A 591 29.69 -4.29 -16.57
N LEU A 592 28.53 -4.86 -16.23
CA LEU A 592 28.01 -6.07 -16.89
C LEU A 592 27.71 -5.85 -18.37
N VAL A 593 27.14 -4.70 -18.72
CA VAL A 593 26.88 -4.26 -20.09
C VAL A 593 28.19 -4.14 -20.86
N LEU A 594 29.19 -3.46 -20.30
CA LEU A 594 30.53 -3.33 -20.90
C LEU A 594 31.22 -4.69 -21.05
N ALA A 595 31.09 -5.58 -20.06
CA ALA A 595 31.59 -6.95 -20.12
C ALA A 595 30.88 -7.78 -21.21
N GLY A 596 29.56 -7.61 -21.37
CA GLY A 596 28.78 -8.23 -22.43
C GLY A 596 29.20 -7.73 -23.82
N ILE A 597 29.40 -6.43 -24.00
CA ILE A 597 29.95 -5.84 -25.23
C ILE A 597 31.34 -6.43 -25.52
N TRP A 598 32.18 -6.50 -24.50
CA TRP A 598 33.53 -7.06 -24.62
C TRP A 598 33.49 -8.52 -25.06
N ALA A 599 32.65 -9.35 -24.43
CA ALA A 599 32.48 -10.76 -24.77
C ALA A 599 31.93 -10.94 -26.18
N ALA A 600 30.92 -10.14 -26.58
CA ALA A 600 30.35 -10.18 -27.92
C ALA A 600 31.41 -9.87 -29.00
N LEU A 601 32.28 -8.89 -28.76
CA LEU A 601 33.35 -8.53 -29.70
C LEU A 601 34.49 -9.54 -29.71
N ARG A 602 34.90 -10.03 -28.54
CA ARG A 602 35.99 -11.00 -28.41
C ARG A 602 35.62 -12.35 -29.01
N TYR A 603 34.46 -12.90 -28.62
CA TYR A 603 34.06 -14.24 -29.05
C TYR A 603 33.21 -14.24 -30.33
N GLY A 604 32.43 -13.19 -30.59
CA GLY A 604 31.58 -13.09 -31.77
C GLY A 604 32.30 -12.60 -33.03
N LYS A 605 33.27 -11.68 -32.88
CA LYS A 605 34.09 -11.15 -33.99
C LYS A 605 35.58 -11.53 -33.95
N GLY A 606 36.03 -12.25 -32.92
CA GLY A 606 37.45 -12.63 -32.79
C GLY A 606 38.37 -11.45 -32.50
N VAL A 607 37.85 -10.34 -31.95
CA VAL A 607 38.64 -9.12 -31.72
C VAL A 607 39.41 -9.23 -30.40
N GLU A 608 40.75 -9.22 -30.46
CA GLU A 608 41.60 -9.33 -29.26
C GLU A 608 41.47 -8.14 -28.30
N LYS A 609 41.30 -6.92 -28.83
CA LYS A 609 41.15 -5.67 -28.07
C LYS A 609 39.80 -4.98 -28.36
N PRO A 610 38.69 -5.43 -27.75
CA PRO A 610 37.33 -4.97 -28.03
C PRO A 610 37.11 -3.46 -27.94
N PHE A 611 37.53 -2.82 -26.84
CA PHE A 611 37.29 -1.38 -26.64
C PHE A 611 38.15 -0.49 -27.55
N ALA A 612 39.39 -0.91 -27.85
CA ALA A 612 40.24 -0.22 -28.82
C ALA A 612 39.66 -0.31 -30.24
N TYR A 613 39.11 -1.47 -30.60
CA TYR A 613 38.38 -1.67 -31.86
C TYR A 613 37.12 -0.81 -31.92
N LEU A 614 36.33 -0.74 -30.84
CA LEU A 614 35.14 0.09 -30.69
C LEU A 614 35.45 1.57 -30.91
N LYS A 615 36.45 2.09 -30.19
CA LYS A 615 36.94 3.46 -30.34
C LYS A 615 37.42 3.72 -31.76
N GLY A 616 38.19 2.80 -32.33
CA GLY A 616 38.66 2.88 -33.72
C GLY A 616 37.53 2.92 -34.73
N ARG A 617 36.49 2.08 -34.57
CA ARG A 617 35.33 2.04 -35.47
C ARG A 617 34.43 3.26 -35.31
N PHE A 618 34.19 3.70 -34.07
CA PHE A 618 33.40 4.90 -33.78
C PHE A 618 34.08 6.15 -34.36
N LEU A 619 35.38 6.31 -34.12
CA LEU A 619 36.18 7.37 -34.74
C LEU A 619 36.22 7.22 -36.26
N HIS A 620 36.31 6.01 -36.80
CA HIS A 620 36.24 5.79 -38.24
C HIS A 620 34.87 6.15 -38.84
N TYR A 621 33.76 5.88 -38.13
CA TYR A 621 32.42 6.28 -38.55
C TYR A 621 32.20 7.79 -38.45
N LEU A 622 32.76 8.44 -37.43
CA LEU A 622 32.65 9.89 -37.24
C LEU A 622 33.64 10.72 -38.06
N TYR A 623 34.85 10.21 -38.29
CA TYR A 623 36.04 10.93 -38.78
C TYR A 623 36.89 10.20 -39.83
N GLY A 624 36.67 8.92 -40.13
CA GLY A 624 37.58 8.11 -40.96
C GLY A 624 37.65 8.51 -42.45
N ASP A 625 38.86 8.46 -43.01
CA ASP A 625 39.23 8.93 -44.36
C ASP A 625 38.81 8.01 -45.52
N THR A 626 38.35 6.78 -45.29
CA THR A 626 38.00 5.83 -46.38
C THR A 626 36.54 5.90 -46.84
N LEU A 627 35.79 6.94 -46.44
CA LEU A 627 34.42 7.22 -46.92
C LEU A 627 34.40 8.45 -47.84
N THR A 628 35.40 8.56 -48.72
CA THR A 628 35.61 9.66 -49.68
C THR A 628 34.44 9.94 -50.63
N HIS A 629 33.38 9.12 -50.64
CA HIS A 629 32.31 9.22 -51.63
C HIS A 629 30.93 9.70 -51.15
N ASN A 630 30.73 10.12 -49.88
CA ASN A 630 29.38 10.55 -49.45
C ASN A 630 29.32 11.61 -48.32
N THR A 631 29.95 12.77 -48.54
CA THR A 631 29.93 13.92 -47.62
C THR A 631 28.50 14.36 -47.24
N ARG A 632 27.56 14.33 -48.20
CA ARG A 632 26.15 14.74 -48.00
C ARG A 632 25.42 13.87 -46.97
N ASN A 633 25.57 12.54 -47.03
CA ASN A 633 24.90 11.65 -46.08
C ASN A 633 25.52 11.71 -44.67
N ARG A 634 26.82 12.03 -44.57
CA ARG A 634 27.48 12.30 -43.29
C ARG A 634 26.95 13.56 -42.61
N HIS A 635 26.76 14.65 -43.36
CA HIS A 635 26.15 15.87 -42.84
C HIS A 635 24.70 15.66 -42.43
N ARG A 636 23.93 14.88 -43.19
CA ARG A 636 22.55 14.49 -42.84
C ARG A 636 22.47 13.68 -41.56
N LEU A 637 23.32 12.66 -41.40
CA LEU A 637 23.37 11.86 -40.17
C LEU A 637 23.73 12.74 -38.97
N LYS A 638 24.79 13.55 -39.08
CA LYS A 638 25.18 14.48 -38.00
C LYS A 638 24.04 15.43 -37.63
N PHE A 639 23.38 16.01 -38.62
CA PHE A 639 22.23 16.89 -38.43
C PHE A 639 21.09 16.16 -37.71
N VAL A 640 20.73 14.96 -38.16
CA VAL A 640 19.66 14.15 -37.53
C VAL A 640 20.01 13.73 -36.11
N LEU A 641 21.28 13.38 -35.84
CA LEU A 641 21.71 13.06 -34.48
C LEU A 641 21.64 14.28 -33.54
N ILE A 642 22.06 15.46 -34.01
CA ILE A 642 21.99 16.71 -33.24
C ILE A 642 20.53 17.08 -32.96
N VAL A 643 19.68 17.09 -34.00
CA VAL A 643 18.26 17.40 -33.85
C VAL A 643 17.56 16.37 -32.96
N GLY A 644 17.87 15.08 -33.12
CA GLY A 644 17.31 14.01 -32.30
C GLY A 644 17.72 14.13 -30.82
N LEU A 645 18.97 14.50 -30.52
CA LEU A 645 19.40 14.77 -29.14
C LEU A 645 18.67 15.96 -28.52
N ILE A 646 18.49 17.05 -29.28
CA ILE A 646 17.70 18.21 -28.83
C ILE A 646 16.26 17.80 -28.56
N LEU A 647 15.64 17.04 -29.46
CA LEU A 647 14.26 16.57 -29.29
C LEU A 647 14.12 15.62 -28.10
N ILE A 648 15.08 14.72 -27.86
CA ILE A 648 15.10 13.90 -26.64
C ILE A 648 15.12 14.80 -25.40
N PHE A 649 16.00 15.80 -25.35
CA PHE A 649 16.09 16.70 -24.20
C PHE A 649 14.79 17.46 -23.97
N VAL A 650 14.16 17.97 -25.04
CA VAL A 650 12.87 18.68 -24.97
C VAL A 650 11.75 17.74 -24.51
N SER A 651 11.64 16.55 -25.10
CA SER A 651 10.63 15.54 -24.72
C SER A 651 10.82 15.07 -23.29
N PHE A 652 12.06 14.81 -22.87
CA PHE A 652 12.39 14.43 -21.49
C PHE A 652 11.97 15.53 -20.50
N THR A 653 12.33 16.78 -20.80
CA THR A 653 11.92 17.95 -20.01
C THR A 653 10.40 18.07 -19.93
N ALA A 654 9.68 17.86 -21.03
CA ALA A 654 8.23 17.86 -21.03
C ALA A 654 7.63 16.75 -20.15
N CYS A 655 8.18 15.53 -20.22
CA CYS A 655 7.69 14.39 -19.44
C CYS A 655 7.89 14.55 -17.92
N ILE A 656 8.98 15.19 -17.49
CA ILE A 656 9.20 15.50 -16.07
C ILE A 656 8.37 16.71 -15.60
N SER A 657 8.03 17.63 -16.51
CA SER A 657 7.30 18.86 -16.18
C SER A 657 5.78 18.70 -16.20
N ILE A 658 5.25 17.80 -17.01
CA ILE A 658 3.80 17.63 -17.24
C ILE A 658 3.33 16.29 -16.67
N GLY A 659 2.35 16.34 -15.75
CA GLY A 659 1.66 15.17 -15.20
C GLY A 659 0.16 15.19 -15.51
N SER A 660 -0.56 14.19 -15.00
CA SER A 660 -2.02 14.07 -15.14
C SER A 660 -2.79 15.13 -14.35
N THR A 661 -2.27 15.53 -13.18
CA THR A 661 -2.93 16.47 -12.25
C THR A 661 -2.26 17.84 -12.17
N SER A 662 -0.96 17.94 -12.49
CA SER A 662 -0.22 19.20 -12.34
C SER A 662 0.81 19.43 -13.45
N VAL A 663 0.99 20.70 -13.80
CA VAL A 663 2.02 21.17 -14.74
C VAL A 663 2.99 22.05 -13.98
N LEU A 664 4.26 21.65 -13.98
CA LEU A 664 5.35 22.38 -13.35
C LEU A 664 6.08 23.22 -14.39
N ASN A 665 6.65 24.34 -13.96
CA ASN A 665 7.63 25.06 -14.78
C ASN A 665 8.86 24.15 -14.97
N PRO A 666 9.43 24.04 -16.18
CA PRO A 666 10.64 23.26 -16.42
C PRO A 666 11.80 23.57 -15.47
N ILE A 667 11.97 24.84 -15.08
CA ILE A 667 13.03 25.24 -14.14
C ILE A 667 12.80 24.62 -12.77
N ASP A 668 11.54 24.66 -12.30
CA ASP A 668 11.14 24.09 -11.01
C ASP A 668 11.22 22.56 -11.03
N ALA A 669 10.82 21.92 -12.12
CA ALA A 669 10.95 20.48 -12.28
C ALA A 669 12.41 20.01 -12.15
N TYR A 670 13.36 20.76 -12.73
CA TYR A 670 14.79 20.47 -12.57
C TYR A 670 15.30 20.80 -11.17
N SER A 671 14.85 21.90 -10.54
CA SER A 671 15.27 22.24 -9.18
C SER A 671 14.83 21.18 -8.17
N TYR A 672 13.58 20.72 -8.24
CA TYR A 672 13.06 19.62 -7.42
C TYR A 672 13.78 18.31 -7.69
N LEU A 673 14.08 18.01 -8.97
CA LEU A 673 14.86 16.82 -9.30
C LEU A 673 16.26 16.85 -8.68
N PHE A 674 16.99 17.95 -8.82
CA PHE A 674 18.34 18.08 -8.26
C PHE A 674 18.31 18.10 -6.73
N SER A 675 17.31 18.73 -6.12
CA SER A 675 17.10 18.71 -4.68
C SER A 675 16.83 17.29 -4.18
N ALA A 676 15.94 16.54 -4.84
CA ALA A 676 15.64 15.16 -4.48
C ALA A 676 16.87 14.23 -4.58
N ILE A 677 17.69 14.41 -5.62
CA ILE A 677 18.96 13.68 -5.77
C ILE A 677 19.94 14.07 -4.66
N ALA A 678 20.04 15.36 -4.30
CA ALA A 678 20.92 15.83 -3.25
C ALA A 678 20.53 15.28 -1.86
N LYS A 679 19.24 15.12 -1.60
CA LYS A 679 18.68 14.49 -0.39
C LYS A 679 18.81 12.96 -0.39
N GLY A 680 19.36 12.36 -1.45
CA GLY A 680 19.52 10.92 -1.54
C GLY A 680 18.21 10.15 -1.69
N GLY A 681 17.12 10.82 -2.06
CA GLY A 681 15.79 10.20 -2.22
C GLY A 681 14.99 10.02 -0.93
N VAL A 682 15.45 10.57 0.20
CA VAL A 682 14.81 10.43 1.53
C VAL A 682 14.38 11.82 2.04
N GLY A 683 13.22 11.93 2.69
CA GLY A 683 12.71 13.22 3.21
C GLY A 683 12.34 14.23 2.12
N LEU A 684 11.69 13.74 1.06
CA LEU A 684 11.31 14.54 -0.10
C LEU A 684 10.01 15.31 0.13
N ASP A 685 9.95 16.56 -0.34
CA ASP A 685 8.72 17.34 -0.43
C ASP A 685 7.76 16.75 -1.48
N VAL A 686 6.49 17.14 -1.49
CA VAL A 686 5.45 16.64 -2.42
C VAL A 686 5.89 16.80 -3.88
N ASN A 687 6.44 17.97 -4.25
CA ASN A 687 6.91 18.21 -5.62
C ASN A 687 8.18 17.42 -5.98
N GLU A 688 9.07 17.22 -5.00
CA GLU A 688 10.27 16.40 -5.15
C GLU A 688 9.90 14.92 -5.34
N THR A 689 8.98 14.41 -4.53
CA THR A 689 8.43 13.06 -4.62
C THR A 689 7.72 12.85 -5.96
N LEU A 690 6.90 13.81 -6.38
CA LEU A 690 6.20 13.76 -7.67
C LEU A 690 7.18 13.64 -8.84
N VAL A 691 8.25 14.46 -8.86
CA VAL A 691 9.23 14.44 -9.97
C VAL A 691 10.11 13.19 -9.88
N PHE A 692 10.65 12.88 -8.70
CA PHE A 692 11.67 11.85 -8.52
C PHE A 692 11.11 10.43 -8.44
N VAL A 693 9.98 10.21 -7.75
CA VAL A 693 9.41 8.87 -7.53
C VAL A 693 8.40 8.50 -8.60
N SER A 694 7.58 9.44 -9.07
CA SER A 694 6.53 9.16 -10.06
C SER A 694 6.98 9.42 -11.51
N ARG A 695 7.43 10.65 -11.83
CA ARG A 695 7.64 11.06 -13.24
C ARG A 695 8.93 10.54 -13.85
N LEU A 696 10.04 10.59 -13.11
CA LEU A 696 11.35 10.23 -13.63
C LEU A 696 11.47 8.73 -13.99
N PRO A 697 11.06 7.77 -13.12
CA PRO A 697 11.11 6.35 -13.45
C PRO A 697 10.33 6.02 -14.72
N ARG A 698 9.11 6.55 -14.81
CA ARG A 698 8.22 6.39 -15.95
C ARG A 698 8.83 6.93 -17.25
N THR A 699 9.43 8.12 -17.19
CA THR A 699 10.08 8.75 -18.35
C THR A 699 11.27 7.92 -18.85
N LEU A 700 12.08 7.40 -17.93
CA LEU A 700 13.23 6.56 -18.26
C LEU A 700 12.81 5.22 -18.86
N ALA A 701 11.77 4.59 -18.31
CA ALA A 701 11.22 3.35 -18.86
C ALA A 701 10.66 3.55 -20.28
N ALA A 702 9.86 4.59 -20.50
CA ALA A 702 9.32 4.93 -21.83
C ALA A 702 10.45 5.19 -22.85
N LEU A 703 11.49 5.92 -22.46
CA LEU A 703 12.68 6.13 -23.28
C LEU A 703 13.35 4.80 -23.67
N ALA A 704 13.60 3.92 -22.70
CA ALA A 704 14.30 2.66 -22.92
C ALA A 704 13.52 1.67 -23.77
N VAL A 705 12.22 1.51 -23.50
CA VAL A 705 11.33 0.64 -24.26
C VAL A 705 11.18 1.16 -25.70
N GLY A 706 11.08 2.48 -25.88
CA GLY A 706 11.01 3.10 -27.20
C GLY A 706 12.26 2.83 -28.04
N ILE A 707 13.44 2.96 -27.43
CA ILE A 707 14.72 2.58 -28.05
C ILE A 707 14.71 1.09 -28.43
N GLY A 708 14.32 0.23 -27.51
CA GLY A 708 14.35 -1.21 -27.69
C GLY A 708 13.45 -1.71 -28.81
N LEU A 709 12.19 -1.30 -28.82
CA LEU A 709 11.22 -1.71 -29.83
C LEU A 709 11.59 -1.17 -31.22
N ALA A 710 12.09 0.07 -31.32
CA ALA A 710 12.54 0.64 -32.59
C ALA A 710 13.76 -0.11 -33.17
N VAL A 711 14.75 -0.46 -32.32
CA VAL A 711 15.91 -1.23 -32.78
C VAL A 711 15.52 -2.66 -33.15
N ALA A 712 14.70 -3.33 -32.34
CA ALA A 712 14.18 -4.65 -32.66
C ALA A 712 13.47 -4.65 -34.02
N GLY A 713 12.57 -3.68 -34.25
CA GLY A 713 11.89 -3.50 -35.52
C GLY A 713 12.85 -3.28 -36.70
N SER A 714 13.88 -2.45 -36.54
CA SER A 714 14.89 -2.26 -37.58
C SER A 714 15.62 -3.55 -37.94
N VAL A 715 15.97 -4.36 -36.93
CA VAL A 715 16.65 -5.66 -37.13
C VAL A 715 15.73 -6.65 -37.84
N TYR A 716 14.48 -6.75 -37.40
CA TYR A 716 13.47 -7.61 -38.01
C TYR A 716 13.21 -7.26 -39.48
N GLN A 717 13.03 -5.97 -39.78
CA GLN A 717 12.80 -5.49 -41.14
C GLN A 717 13.99 -5.79 -42.07
N ALA A 718 15.21 -5.74 -41.56
CA ALA A 718 16.42 -6.06 -42.32
C ALA A 718 16.53 -7.55 -42.67
N ILE A 719 16.30 -8.43 -41.69
CA ILE A 719 16.47 -9.89 -41.84
C ILE A 719 15.35 -10.51 -42.66
N ILE A 720 14.11 -10.10 -42.40
CA ILE A 720 12.95 -10.58 -43.15
C ILE A 720 12.92 -9.93 -44.54
N ARG A 721 13.67 -8.84 -44.74
CA ARG A 721 13.69 -8.04 -45.98
C ARG A 721 12.30 -7.53 -46.33
N ASN A 722 11.56 -7.14 -45.30
CA ASN A 722 10.22 -6.60 -45.44
C ASN A 722 10.06 -5.40 -44.50
N PRO A 723 9.85 -4.18 -45.04
CA PRO A 723 9.68 -2.97 -44.25
C PRO A 723 8.43 -2.95 -43.38
N LEU A 724 7.49 -3.87 -43.60
CA LEU A 724 6.20 -3.94 -42.91
C LEU A 724 6.21 -4.88 -41.70
N VAL A 725 7.39 -5.42 -41.36
CA VAL A 725 7.52 -6.35 -40.25
C VAL A 725 7.61 -5.58 -38.94
N ASP A 726 6.82 -6.05 -37.98
CA ASP A 726 6.87 -5.67 -36.58
C ASP A 726 7.58 -6.78 -35.77
N PRO A 727 8.34 -6.44 -34.70
CA PRO A 727 8.99 -7.44 -33.84
C PRO A 727 8.04 -8.48 -33.22
N TYR A 728 6.74 -8.19 -33.13
CA TYR A 728 5.74 -9.13 -32.61
C TYR A 728 5.36 -10.25 -33.57
N ILE A 729 5.78 -10.21 -34.84
CA ILE A 729 5.41 -11.21 -35.85
C ILE A 729 5.85 -12.64 -35.49
N MET A 730 6.83 -12.80 -34.60
CA MET A 730 7.33 -14.10 -34.15
C MET A 730 6.54 -14.71 -32.98
N GLY A 731 5.45 -14.08 -32.54
CA GLY A 731 4.60 -14.56 -31.45
C GLY A 731 5.09 -14.18 -30.04
N VAL A 732 6.12 -13.33 -29.92
CA VAL A 732 6.68 -12.91 -28.62
C VAL A 732 5.63 -12.21 -27.76
N SER A 733 4.80 -11.35 -28.34
CA SER A 733 3.74 -10.64 -27.62
C SER A 733 2.66 -11.58 -27.09
N SER A 734 2.15 -12.49 -27.91
CA SER A 734 1.14 -13.48 -27.51
C SER A 734 1.69 -14.44 -26.44
N GLY A 735 2.97 -14.83 -26.56
CA GLY A 735 3.71 -15.59 -25.53
C GLY A 735 3.78 -14.88 -24.19
N ALA A 736 4.18 -13.61 -24.21
CA ALA A 736 4.27 -12.79 -23.02
C ALA A 736 2.89 -12.56 -22.38
N GLY A 737 1.87 -12.31 -23.21
CA GLY A 737 0.49 -12.13 -22.77
C GLY A 737 -0.07 -13.33 -22.01
N ILE A 738 0.08 -14.56 -22.53
CA ILE A 738 -0.37 -15.76 -21.82
C ILE A 738 0.32 -15.91 -20.46
N ALA A 739 1.64 -15.74 -20.42
CA ALA A 739 2.37 -15.92 -19.17
C ALA A 739 2.05 -14.82 -18.15
N ALA A 740 1.82 -13.58 -18.59
CA ALA A 740 1.34 -12.51 -17.73
C ALA A 740 -0.07 -12.81 -17.18
N ILE A 741 -1.00 -13.27 -18.03
CA ILE A 741 -2.35 -13.65 -17.58
C ILE A 741 -2.30 -14.85 -16.63
N ALA A 742 -1.41 -15.82 -16.86
CA ALA A 742 -1.21 -16.95 -15.94
C ALA A 742 -0.85 -16.46 -14.53
N VAL A 743 0.06 -15.48 -14.42
CA VAL A 743 0.42 -14.89 -13.13
C VAL A 743 -0.73 -14.06 -12.57
N ILE A 744 -1.28 -13.13 -13.36
CA ILE A 744 -2.26 -12.14 -12.88
C ILE A 744 -3.60 -12.79 -12.52
N ALA A 745 -4.12 -13.67 -13.38
CA ALA A 745 -5.47 -14.20 -13.23
C ALA A 745 -5.52 -15.57 -12.53
N PHE A 746 -4.42 -16.32 -12.50
CA PHE A 746 -4.39 -17.69 -11.95
C PHE A 746 -3.32 -17.86 -10.85
N ASP A 747 -2.69 -16.78 -10.39
CA ASP A 747 -1.66 -16.77 -9.34
C ASP A 747 -0.54 -17.80 -9.60
N PHE A 748 -0.21 -18.02 -10.88
CA PHE A 748 0.75 -19.01 -11.29
C PHE A 748 2.18 -18.61 -10.88
N THR A 749 2.85 -19.45 -10.10
CA THR A 749 4.27 -19.28 -9.75
C THR A 749 5.13 -20.31 -10.49
N PHE A 750 6.22 -19.87 -11.11
CA PHE A 750 7.16 -20.77 -11.78
C PHE A 750 7.95 -21.60 -10.74
N PHE A 751 7.52 -22.83 -10.48
CA PHE A 751 8.22 -23.82 -9.65
C PHE A 751 8.62 -23.33 -8.24
N GLY A 752 7.89 -22.35 -7.66
CA GLY A 752 8.23 -21.75 -6.37
C GLY A 752 9.54 -20.93 -6.36
N LEU A 753 10.13 -20.61 -7.52
CA LEU A 753 11.37 -19.81 -7.62
C LEU A 753 11.21 -18.37 -7.13
N PHE A 754 9.98 -17.87 -7.09
CA PHE A 754 9.66 -16.51 -6.68
C PHE A 754 8.45 -16.55 -5.75
N SER A 755 8.45 -15.72 -4.70
CA SER A 755 7.28 -15.48 -3.87
C SER A 755 6.12 -14.97 -4.73
N SER A 756 4.89 -15.39 -4.41
CA SER A 756 3.65 -15.01 -5.10
C SER A 756 3.48 -13.48 -5.20
N HIS A 757 4.11 -12.73 -4.29
CA HIS A 757 4.02 -11.27 -4.18
C HIS A 757 5.24 -10.51 -4.75
N SER A 758 6.12 -11.18 -5.52
CA SER A 758 7.29 -10.50 -6.09
C SER A 758 6.91 -9.52 -7.20
N ILE A 759 7.38 -8.26 -7.09
CA ILE A 759 7.22 -7.20 -8.10
C ILE A 759 7.82 -7.56 -9.49
N PHE A 760 8.65 -8.61 -9.56
CA PHE A 760 9.29 -9.08 -10.79
C PHE A 760 8.63 -10.35 -11.36
N LEU A 761 7.72 -11.01 -10.64
CA LEU A 761 7.15 -12.29 -11.05
C LEU A 761 6.43 -12.19 -12.41
N THR A 762 5.56 -11.18 -12.56
CA THR A 762 4.83 -10.95 -13.81
C THR A 762 5.78 -10.64 -14.96
N ALA A 763 6.77 -9.77 -14.73
CA ALA A 763 7.73 -9.38 -15.77
C ALA A 763 8.61 -10.55 -16.23
N ILE A 764 9.15 -11.34 -15.29
CA ILE A 764 9.98 -12.51 -15.61
C ILE A 764 9.13 -13.57 -16.32
N SER A 765 7.91 -13.82 -15.86
CA SER A 765 7.00 -14.78 -16.49
C SER A 765 6.63 -14.36 -17.91
N ALA A 766 6.28 -13.10 -18.12
CA ALA A 766 6.03 -12.52 -19.44
C ALA A 766 7.26 -12.64 -20.36
N MET A 767 8.45 -12.38 -19.84
CA MET A 767 9.69 -12.55 -20.60
C MET A 767 9.90 -14.01 -21.03
N ILE A 768 9.76 -14.95 -20.09
CA ILE A 768 9.89 -16.39 -20.37
C ILE A 768 8.83 -16.84 -21.39
N GLY A 769 7.57 -16.44 -21.21
CA GLY A 769 6.48 -16.75 -22.12
C GLY A 769 6.74 -16.26 -23.55
N GLY A 770 7.23 -15.04 -23.70
CA GLY A 770 7.61 -14.48 -24.99
C GLY A 770 8.76 -15.22 -25.67
N LEU A 771 9.78 -15.62 -24.89
CA LEU A 771 10.91 -16.42 -25.39
C LEU A 771 10.53 -17.85 -25.74
N VAL A 772 9.60 -18.46 -25.00
CA VAL A 772 9.05 -19.79 -25.31
C VAL A 772 8.30 -19.74 -26.63
N ALA A 773 7.42 -18.76 -26.84
CA ALA A 773 6.72 -18.58 -28.10
C ALA A 773 7.68 -18.37 -29.28
N PHE A 774 8.69 -17.52 -29.12
CA PHE A 774 9.75 -17.35 -30.12
C PHE A 774 10.53 -18.66 -30.39
N GLY A 775 10.84 -19.43 -29.34
CA GLY A 775 11.49 -20.74 -29.47
C GLY A 775 10.67 -21.72 -30.31
N CYS A 776 9.36 -21.80 -30.08
CA CYS A 776 8.43 -22.57 -30.89
C CYS A 776 8.45 -22.12 -32.35
N THR A 777 8.37 -20.81 -32.59
CA THR A 777 8.44 -20.21 -33.93
C THR A 777 9.73 -20.60 -34.65
N MET A 778 10.88 -20.49 -33.98
CA MET A 778 12.18 -20.84 -34.54
C MET A 778 12.28 -22.33 -34.89
N VAL A 779 11.77 -23.22 -34.05
CA VAL A 779 11.80 -24.67 -34.30
C VAL A 779 10.99 -25.03 -35.54
N ILE A 780 9.78 -24.46 -35.68
CA ILE A 780 8.91 -24.69 -36.84
C ILE A 780 9.56 -24.12 -38.11
N ALA A 781 10.06 -22.88 -38.05
CA ALA A 781 10.66 -22.21 -39.19
C ALA A 781 11.92 -22.92 -39.71
N GLU A 782 12.78 -23.39 -38.81
CA GLU A 782 14.00 -24.11 -39.16
C GLU A 782 13.69 -25.50 -39.75
N LYS A 783 12.67 -26.20 -39.24
CA LYS A 783 12.19 -27.47 -39.84
C LYS A 783 11.54 -27.26 -41.21
N ALA A 784 10.91 -26.12 -41.45
CA ALA A 784 10.33 -25.75 -42.74
C ALA A 784 11.38 -25.30 -43.79
N GLY A 785 12.66 -25.15 -43.41
CA GLY A 785 13.75 -24.78 -44.32
C GLY A 785 14.50 -23.48 -43.97
N GLY A 786 14.10 -22.75 -42.94
CA GLY A 786 14.85 -21.62 -42.37
C GLY A 786 14.98 -20.37 -43.26
N SER A 787 14.07 -20.17 -44.21
CA SER A 787 13.99 -18.96 -45.05
C SER A 787 13.25 -17.80 -44.35
N SER A 788 13.44 -16.56 -44.83
CA SER A 788 12.73 -15.36 -44.31
C SER A 788 11.20 -15.54 -44.25
N ILE A 789 10.61 -16.20 -45.25
CA ILE A 789 9.15 -16.44 -45.31
C ILE A 789 8.69 -17.48 -44.30
N ASN A 790 9.49 -18.52 -44.04
CA ASN A 790 9.16 -19.55 -43.07
C ASN A 790 9.10 -19.00 -41.65
N TYR A 791 9.99 -18.05 -41.32
CA TYR A 791 9.97 -17.36 -40.04
C TYR A 791 8.66 -16.60 -39.82
N VAL A 792 8.20 -15.85 -40.84
CA VAL A 792 6.94 -15.11 -40.78
C VAL A 792 5.76 -16.07 -40.63
N LEU A 793 5.66 -17.09 -41.49
CA LEU A 793 4.53 -18.03 -41.48
C LEU A 793 4.46 -18.81 -40.17
N SER A 794 5.61 -19.26 -39.64
CA SER A 794 5.68 -19.94 -38.35
C SER A 794 5.27 -19.02 -37.20
N GLY A 795 5.69 -17.76 -37.25
CA GLY A 795 5.33 -16.75 -36.25
C GLY A 795 3.83 -16.45 -36.23
N VAL A 796 3.19 -16.37 -37.40
CA VAL A 796 1.73 -16.25 -37.51
C VAL A 796 1.02 -17.47 -36.91
N VAL A 797 1.49 -18.68 -37.22
CA VAL A 797 0.90 -19.92 -36.67
C VAL A 797 0.99 -19.96 -35.14
N VAL A 798 2.18 -19.68 -34.58
CA VAL A 798 2.39 -19.66 -33.12
C VAL A 798 1.61 -18.51 -32.48
N GLY A 799 1.64 -17.32 -33.07
CA GLY A 799 0.91 -16.16 -32.58
C GLY A 799 -0.59 -16.42 -32.48
N LEU A 800 -1.21 -17.00 -33.52
CA LEU A 800 -2.63 -17.38 -33.49
C LEU A 800 -2.95 -18.44 -32.43
N ALA A 801 -2.09 -19.47 -32.30
CA ALA A 801 -2.28 -20.51 -31.29
C ALA A 801 -2.22 -19.94 -29.85
N PHE A 802 -1.25 -19.07 -29.59
CA PHE A 802 -1.08 -18.41 -28.30
C PHE A 802 -2.19 -17.39 -28.04
N SER A 803 -2.61 -16.60 -29.03
CA SER A 803 -3.75 -15.69 -28.88
C SER A 803 -5.07 -16.41 -28.63
N ALA A 804 -5.28 -17.61 -29.19
CA ALA A 804 -6.46 -18.42 -28.87
C ALA A 804 -6.46 -18.85 -27.40
N LEU A 805 -5.33 -19.31 -26.88
CA LEU A 805 -5.18 -19.68 -25.47
C LEU A 805 -5.31 -18.44 -24.55
N GLN A 806 -4.77 -17.29 -24.95
CA GLN A 806 -4.95 -16.02 -24.26
C GLN A 806 -6.44 -15.67 -24.08
N THR A 807 -7.25 -15.81 -25.14
CA THR A 807 -8.69 -15.56 -25.09
C THR A 807 -9.41 -16.54 -24.16
N ILE A 808 -9.05 -17.83 -24.17
CA ILE A 808 -9.60 -18.82 -23.25
C ILE A 808 -9.29 -18.43 -21.80
N MET A 809 -8.04 -18.07 -21.51
CA MET A 809 -7.62 -17.66 -20.18
C MET A 809 -8.34 -16.41 -19.68
N LEU A 810 -8.50 -15.39 -20.54
CA LEU A 810 -9.27 -14.17 -20.21
C LEU A 810 -10.73 -14.50 -19.91
N THR A 811 -11.34 -15.41 -20.67
CA THR A 811 -12.73 -15.85 -20.44
C THR A 811 -12.88 -16.51 -19.06
N MET A 812 -11.83 -17.16 -18.57
CA MET A 812 -11.80 -17.83 -17.27
C MET A 812 -11.35 -16.92 -16.10
N SER A 813 -10.96 -15.66 -16.34
CA SER A 813 -10.33 -14.80 -15.33
C SER A 813 -11.28 -14.18 -14.29
N GLY A 814 -12.60 -14.24 -14.49
CA GLY A 814 -13.59 -13.70 -13.53
C GLY A 814 -13.31 -12.24 -13.14
N ASN A 815 -13.17 -11.99 -11.84
CA ASN A 815 -12.96 -10.65 -11.28
C ASN A 815 -11.57 -10.04 -11.60
N LYS A 816 -10.57 -10.86 -11.97
CA LYS A 816 -9.22 -10.40 -12.31
C LYS A 816 -9.06 -9.98 -13.78
N LEU A 817 -10.15 -10.01 -14.57
CA LEU A 817 -10.15 -9.67 -15.99
C LEU A 817 -9.65 -8.24 -16.26
N SER A 818 -10.06 -7.27 -15.44
CA SER A 818 -9.65 -5.86 -15.61
C SER A 818 -8.13 -5.72 -15.53
N ASN A 819 -7.49 -6.32 -14.52
CA ASN A 819 -6.03 -6.26 -14.33
C ASN A 819 -5.29 -6.94 -15.49
N ALA A 820 -5.79 -8.09 -15.95
CA ALA A 820 -5.22 -8.79 -17.10
C ALA A 820 -5.31 -7.96 -18.40
N LEU A 821 -6.45 -7.28 -18.63
CA LEU A 821 -6.63 -6.41 -19.78
C LEU A 821 -5.75 -5.15 -19.71
N THR A 822 -5.64 -4.52 -18.54
CA THR A 822 -4.78 -3.35 -18.33
C THR A 822 -3.31 -3.66 -18.65
N TRP A 823 -2.81 -4.83 -18.22
CA TRP A 823 -1.46 -5.27 -18.58
C TRP A 823 -1.30 -5.49 -20.09
N LEU A 824 -2.29 -6.13 -20.74
CA LEU A 824 -2.24 -6.39 -22.18
C LEU A 824 -2.25 -5.13 -23.04
N TYR A 825 -2.93 -4.06 -22.61
CA TYR A 825 -2.97 -2.80 -23.35
C TYR A 825 -1.69 -1.97 -23.20
N GLY A 826 -0.87 -2.31 -22.21
CA GLY A 826 0.41 -1.70 -21.92
C GLY A 826 0.31 -0.32 -21.26
N SER A 827 1.08 -0.14 -20.19
CA SER A 827 1.12 1.07 -19.37
C SER A 827 2.49 1.24 -18.73
N PHE A 828 2.85 2.48 -18.43
CA PHE A 828 4.00 2.81 -17.58
C PHE A 828 3.59 3.38 -16.21
N ALA A 829 2.29 3.32 -15.85
CA ALA A 829 1.74 3.90 -14.63
C ALA A 829 2.37 3.33 -13.35
N GLU A 830 2.60 2.02 -13.31
CA GLU A 830 3.06 1.28 -12.11
C GLU A 830 4.57 1.05 -12.06
N VAL A 831 5.35 1.74 -12.91
CA VAL A 831 6.79 1.49 -13.03
C VAL A 831 7.55 2.06 -11.83
N THR A 832 8.28 1.19 -11.13
CA THR A 832 9.10 1.56 -9.96
C THR A 832 10.59 1.73 -10.31
N TRP A 833 11.35 2.43 -9.46
CA TRP A 833 12.81 2.59 -9.61
C TRP A 833 13.56 1.27 -9.74
N ALA A 834 13.14 0.24 -9.01
CA ALA A 834 13.74 -1.10 -9.05
C ALA A 834 13.60 -1.73 -10.45
N GLN A 835 12.44 -1.56 -11.10
CA GLN A 835 12.20 -2.05 -12.46
C GLN A 835 12.92 -1.22 -13.52
N VAL A 836 13.01 0.11 -13.33
CA VAL A 836 13.68 1.01 -14.28
C VAL A 836 15.14 0.64 -14.47
N GLY A 837 15.88 0.33 -13.40
CA GLY A 837 17.28 -0.08 -13.54
C GLY A 837 17.41 -1.26 -14.50
N VAL A 838 16.61 -2.30 -14.31
CA VAL A 838 16.64 -3.50 -15.17
C VAL A 838 16.24 -3.17 -16.60
N VAL A 839 15.09 -2.52 -16.80
CA VAL A 839 14.55 -2.21 -18.13
C VAL A 839 15.48 -1.28 -18.90
N PHE A 840 15.93 -0.20 -18.26
CA PHE A 840 16.68 0.86 -18.90
C PHE A 840 18.01 0.36 -19.44
N PHE A 841 18.83 -0.25 -18.58
CA PHE A 841 20.16 -0.69 -18.99
C PHE A 841 20.11 -1.93 -19.88
N LEU A 842 19.23 -2.89 -19.60
CA LEU A 842 19.16 -4.11 -20.40
C LEU A 842 18.66 -3.80 -21.82
N SER A 843 17.60 -2.99 -21.95
CA SER A 843 17.08 -2.57 -23.25
C SER A 843 18.11 -1.74 -24.02
N LEU A 844 18.78 -0.80 -23.35
CA LEU A 844 19.83 0.02 -23.97
C LEU A 844 21.01 -0.84 -24.45
N PHE A 845 21.51 -1.75 -23.61
CA PHE A 845 22.61 -2.64 -23.98
C PHE A 845 22.26 -3.51 -25.20
N LEU A 846 21.13 -4.22 -25.14
CA LEU A 846 20.68 -5.08 -26.22
C LEU A 846 20.42 -4.29 -27.52
N SER A 847 20.05 -3.01 -27.41
CA SER A 847 19.87 -2.11 -28.55
C SER A 847 21.18 -1.61 -29.16
N LEU A 848 22.27 -1.54 -28.39
CA LEU A 848 23.59 -1.14 -28.87
C LEU A 848 24.31 -2.28 -29.61
N VAL A 849 24.03 -3.54 -29.26
CA VAL A 849 24.68 -4.72 -29.86
C VAL A 849 24.51 -4.81 -31.39
N PRO A 850 23.33 -4.61 -32.00
CA PRO A 850 23.15 -4.66 -33.46
C PRO A 850 24.00 -3.65 -34.25
N LEU A 851 24.38 -2.52 -33.65
CA LEU A 851 25.23 -1.50 -34.30
C LEU A 851 26.57 -2.08 -34.76
N PHE A 852 27.07 -3.12 -34.08
CA PHE A 852 28.33 -3.78 -34.46
C PHE A 852 28.25 -4.52 -35.80
N TRP A 853 27.04 -4.90 -36.21
CA TRP A 853 26.77 -5.60 -37.46
C TRP A 853 25.99 -4.76 -38.49
N ALA A 854 25.97 -3.44 -38.32
CA ALA A 854 25.30 -2.51 -39.24
C ALA A 854 25.70 -2.67 -40.72
N LYS A 855 26.95 -3.09 -41.01
CA LYS A 855 27.38 -3.33 -42.41
C LYS A 855 26.78 -4.61 -42.95
N GLU A 856 26.78 -5.64 -42.12
CA GLU A 856 26.32 -6.99 -42.41
C GLU A 856 24.80 -7.02 -42.66
N PHE A 857 24.02 -6.18 -41.97
CA PHE A 857 22.60 -5.95 -42.30
C PHE A 857 22.40 -5.43 -43.73
N ASN A 858 23.25 -4.51 -44.21
CA ASN A 858 23.18 -4.05 -45.60
C ASN A 858 23.54 -5.14 -46.61
N LEU A 859 24.44 -6.08 -46.24
CA LEU A 859 24.77 -7.21 -47.11
C LEU A 859 23.57 -8.16 -47.25
N VAL A 860 22.87 -8.44 -46.15
CA VAL A 860 21.67 -9.31 -46.17
C VAL A 860 20.55 -8.70 -47.03
N LEU A 861 20.42 -7.37 -47.04
CA LEU A 861 19.43 -6.67 -47.87
C LEU A 861 19.68 -6.84 -49.38
N LEU A 862 20.91 -7.08 -49.83
CA LEU A 862 21.23 -7.36 -51.24
C LEU A 862 20.73 -8.74 -51.71
N GLY A 863 20.35 -9.60 -50.78
CA GLY A 863 19.91 -10.97 -51.04
C GLY A 863 20.77 -12.00 -50.31
N GLU A 864 20.17 -13.15 -49.97
CA GLU A 864 20.88 -14.19 -49.23
C GLU A 864 22.06 -14.78 -50.04
N ASP A 865 21.89 -14.95 -51.35
CA ASP A 865 22.91 -15.55 -52.20
C ASP A 865 24.12 -14.62 -52.37
N GLN A 866 23.89 -13.33 -52.65
CA GLN A 866 24.96 -12.33 -52.74
C GLN A 866 25.71 -12.18 -51.40
N ALA A 867 24.99 -12.19 -50.28
CA ALA A 867 25.61 -12.13 -48.97
C ALA A 867 26.48 -13.37 -48.67
N ARG A 868 26.05 -14.56 -49.10
CA ARG A 868 26.85 -15.80 -48.99
C ARG A 868 28.11 -15.75 -49.86
N GLU A 869 28.01 -15.23 -51.08
CA GLU A 869 29.16 -15.05 -51.99
C GLU A 869 30.20 -14.07 -51.42
N MET A 870 29.75 -13.03 -50.69
CA MET A 870 30.63 -12.11 -49.97
C MET A 870 31.19 -12.68 -48.65
N GLY A 871 30.99 -13.97 -48.39
CA GLY A 871 31.56 -14.69 -47.24
C GLY A 871 30.77 -14.56 -45.93
N LEU A 872 29.57 -13.96 -45.95
CA LEU A 872 28.71 -13.90 -44.77
C LEU A 872 27.95 -15.21 -44.58
N ASN A 873 28.04 -15.82 -43.41
CA ASN A 873 27.18 -16.95 -43.06
C ASN A 873 25.76 -16.45 -42.71
N VAL A 874 24.94 -16.22 -43.74
CA VAL A 874 23.61 -15.60 -43.63
C VAL A 874 22.70 -16.34 -42.65
N ARG A 875 22.66 -17.68 -42.69
CA ARG A 875 21.78 -18.47 -41.79
C ARG A 875 22.14 -18.27 -40.32
N ARG A 876 23.44 -18.31 -39.97
CA ARG A 876 23.89 -18.05 -38.59
C ARG A 876 23.66 -16.60 -38.18
N PHE A 877 23.92 -15.67 -39.07
CA PHE A 877 23.73 -14.24 -38.83
C PHE A 877 22.26 -13.91 -38.54
N ASN A 878 21.35 -14.30 -39.44
CA ASN A 878 19.91 -14.09 -39.30
C ASN A 878 19.41 -14.69 -38.00
N ARG A 879 19.75 -15.95 -37.69
CA ARG A 879 19.33 -16.59 -36.44
C ARG A 879 19.79 -15.84 -35.20
N THR A 880 21.05 -15.42 -35.16
CA THR A 880 21.61 -14.73 -34.00
C THR A 880 20.95 -13.37 -33.78
N MET A 881 20.72 -12.63 -34.86
CA MET A 881 20.08 -11.31 -34.79
C MET A 881 18.58 -11.40 -34.49
N LEU A 882 17.88 -12.44 -34.97
CA LEU A 882 16.49 -12.72 -34.60
C LEU A 882 16.36 -13.07 -33.11
N ILE A 883 17.27 -13.90 -32.57
CA ILE A 883 17.32 -14.20 -31.12
C ILE A 883 17.52 -12.90 -30.34
N LEU A 884 18.50 -12.09 -30.72
CA LEU A 884 18.81 -10.82 -30.04
C LEU A 884 17.62 -9.86 -30.07
N ALA A 885 16.98 -9.67 -31.22
CA ALA A 885 15.81 -8.80 -31.36
C ALA A 885 14.61 -9.33 -30.57
N SER A 886 14.43 -10.65 -30.47
CA SER A 886 13.35 -11.27 -29.68
C SER A 886 13.57 -11.11 -28.18
N VAL A 887 14.80 -11.30 -27.71
CA VAL A 887 15.16 -11.06 -26.30
C VAL A 887 14.92 -9.59 -25.96
N LEU A 888 15.38 -8.66 -26.81
CA LEU A 888 15.13 -7.23 -26.64
C LEU A 888 13.63 -6.91 -26.57
N THR A 889 12.84 -7.44 -27.51
CA THR A 889 11.39 -7.24 -27.55
C THR A 889 10.71 -7.80 -26.30
N SER A 890 11.14 -8.98 -25.84
CA SER A 890 10.59 -9.64 -24.67
C SER A 890 10.90 -8.90 -23.37
N VAL A 891 12.12 -8.36 -23.23
CA VAL A 891 12.49 -7.46 -22.13
C VAL A 891 11.64 -6.20 -22.13
N CYS A 892 11.43 -5.59 -23.31
CA CYS A 892 10.57 -4.41 -23.41
C CYS A 892 9.14 -4.71 -22.96
N VAL A 893 8.52 -5.78 -23.48
CA VAL A 893 7.12 -6.12 -23.18
C VAL A 893 6.90 -6.57 -21.74
N ALA A 894 7.90 -7.22 -21.12
CA ALA A 894 7.78 -7.78 -19.78
C ALA A 894 7.32 -6.76 -18.72
N PHE A 895 7.79 -5.51 -18.81
CA PHE A 895 7.58 -4.52 -17.76
C PHE A 895 6.49 -3.49 -18.07
N CYS A 896 6.14 -3.30 -19.34
CA CYS A 896 5.17 -2.28 -19.75
C CYS A 896 4.00 -2.83 -20.56
N GLY A 897 3.87 -4.15 -20.68
CA GLY A 897 2.85 -4.79 -21.51
C GLY A 897 3.11 -4.65 -23.01
N ILE A 898 2.08 -4.90 -23.81
CA ILE A 898 2.20 -4.98 -25.28
C ILE A 898 2.05 -3.58 -25.89
N ILE A 899 3.09 -3.06 -26.54
CA ILE A 899 3.12 -1.73 -27.17
C ILE A 899 3.40 -1.86 -28.68
N GLY A 900 2.38 -1.63 -29.49
CA GLY A 900 2.46 -1.76 -30.95
C GLY A 900 3.03 -0.55 -31.68
N PHE A 901 3.25 -0.71 -33.00
CA PHE A 901 3.57 0.33 -33.98
C PHE A 901 4.91 1.09 -33.82
N VAL A 902 5.59 1.02 -32.67
CA VAL A 902 6.92 1.65 -32.49
C VAL A 902 7.96 1.01 -33.42
N GLY A 903 8.09 -0.32 -33.37
CA GLY A 903 9.05 -1.09 -34.16
C GLY A 903 8.76 -1.08 -35.67
N LEU A 904 7.49 -0.87 -36.04
CA LEU A 904 7.09 -0.78 -37.44
C LEU A 904 7.32 0.62 -38.03
N VAL A 905 6.85 1.68 -37.36
CA VAL A 905 6.83 3.04 -37.90
C VAL A 905 8.20 3.71 -37.84
N ILE A 906 8.93 3.60 -36.72
CA ILE A 906 10.15 4.39 -36.49
C ILE A 906 11.29 4.03 -37.45
N PRO A 907 11.66 2.75 -37.64
CA PRO A 907 12.74 2.42 -38.57
C PRO A 907 12.40 2.77 -40.02
N HIS A 908 11.11 2.74 -40.36
CA HIS A 908 10.64 3.16 -41.68
C HIS A 908 10.80 4.68 -41.88
N LEU A 909 10.39 5.50 -40.90
CA LEU A 909 10.62 6.95 -40.91
C LEU A 909 12.11 7.28 -40.99
N CYS A 910 12.96 6.59 -40.23
CA CYS A 910 14.41 6.75 -40.29
C CYS A 910 14.97 6.46 -41.69
N ARG A 911 14.48 5.41 -42.35
CA ARG A 911 14.86 5.07 -43.73
C ARG A 911 14.42 6.13 -44.74
N MET A 912 13.29 6.78 -44.51
CA MET A 912 12.84 7.88 -45.37
C MET A 912 13.72 9.12 -45.24
N LEU A 913 14.23 9.41 -44.04
CA LEU A 913 15.07 10.58 -43.76
C LEU A 913 16.53 10.37 -44.21
N LEU A 914 17.07 9.17 -44.00
CA LEU A 914 18.51 8.89 -44.12
C LEU A 914 18.88 7.88 -45.22
N GLY A 915 17.91 7.19 -45.81
CA GLY A 915 18.13 6.09 -46.76
C GLY A 915 18.15 4.71 -46.11
N SER A 916 18.41 3.66 -46.89
CA SER A 916 18.37 2.26 -46.45
C SER A 916 19.63 1.75 -45.73
N ASP A 917 20.66 2.59 -45.57
CA ASP A 917 21.92 2.20 -44.91
C ASP A 917 21.71 2.03 -43.39
N HIS A 918 21.84 0.79 -42.91
CA HIS A 918 21.67 0.42 -41.50
C HIS A 918 22.69 1.09 -40.57
N ARG A 919 23.81 1.58 -41.08
CA ARG A 919 24.75 2.40 -40.32
C ARG A 919 24.15 3.74 -39.89
N MET A 920 23.14 4.21 -40.62
CA MET A 920 22.41 5.46 -40.35
C MET A 920 21.06 5.19 -39.69
N VAL A 921 20.35 4.15 -40.14
CA VAL A 921 19.01 3.80 -39.66
C VAL A 921 19.04 3.33 -38.20
N LEU A 922 19.99 2.49 -37.79
CA LEU A 922 20.03 1.98 -36.41
C LEU A 922 20.26 3.11 -35.38
N PRO A 923 21.28 4.00 -35.51
CA PRO A 923 21.43 5.13 -34.59
C PRO A 923 20.24 6.08 -34.57
N ALA A 924 19.63 6.34 -35.74
CA ALA A 924 18.45 7.19 -35.81
C ALA A 924 17.23 6.54 -35.14
N SER A 925 17.06 5.23 -35.29
CA SER A 925 15.95 4.48 -34.68
C SER A 925 16.01 4.50 -33.16
N ILE A 926 17.23 4.47 -32.58
CA ILE A 926 17.43 4.67 -31.13
C ILE A 926 16.84 6.01 -30.70
N LEU A 927 17.22 7.11 -31.37
CA LEU A 927 16.77 8.45 -30.96
C LEU A 927 15.26 8.61 -31.13
N PHE A 928 14.74 8.32 -32.33
CA PHE A 928 13.33 8.54 -32.64
C PHE A 928 12.39 7.56 -31.93
N GLY A 929 12.86 6.34 -31.61
CA GLY A 929 12.10 5.37 -30.84
C GLY A 929 11.83 5.86 -29.43
N GLY A 930 12.89 6.33 -28.77
CA GLY A 930 12.79 6.95 -27.45
C GLY A 930 11.85 8.17 -27.43
N ILE A 931 12.03 9.09 -28.38
CA ILE A 931 11.19 10.29 -28.51
C ILE A 931 9.71 9.92 -28.67
N MET A 932 9.41 9.02 -29.60
CA MET A 932 8.03 8.67 -29.92
C MET A 932 7.33 8.06 -28.71
N LEU A 933 7.99 7.15 -27.97
CA LEU A 933 7.34 6.50 -26.85
C LEU A 933 7.22 7.41 -25.61
N MET A 934 8.20 8.28 -25.35
CA MET A 934 8.06 9.33 -24.33
C MET A 934 6.87 10.26 -24.62
N LEU A 935 6.73 10.70 -25.87
CA LEU A 935 5.60 11.56 -26.27
C LEU A 935 4.26 10.82 -26.24
N ALA A 936 4.22 9.54 -26.62
CA ALA A 936 3.02 8.73 -26.54
C ALA A 936 2.57 8.50 -25.09
N ASP A 937 3.51 8.24 -24.18
CA ASP A 937 3.22 8.13 -22.74
C ASP A 937 2.83 9.47 -22.11
N LEU A 938 3.42 10.59 -22.57
CA LEU A 938 2.97 11.91 -22.16
C LEU A 938 1.52 12.17 -22.58
N LEU A 939 1.16 11.85 -23.82
CA LEU A 939 -0.23 11.93 -24.28
C LEU A 939 -1.16 10.97 -23.53
N ALA A 940 -0.65 9.84 -23.05
CA ALA A 940 -1.43 8.86 -22.29
C ALA A 940 -1.91 9.38 -20.95
N ARG A 941 -1.03 10.08 -20.23
CA ARG A 941 -1.36 10.67 -18.92
C ARG A 941 -2.09 12.00 -19.02
N THR A 942 -1.97 12.73 -20.14
CA THR A 942 -2.66 14.03 -20.32
C THR A 942 -3.91 13.95 -21.20
N GLY A 943 -4.17 12.82 -21.85
CA GLY A 943 -5.22 12.69 -22.86
C GLY A 943 -6.64 12.75 -22.30
N TYR A 944 -6.82 12.36 -21.04
CA TYR A 944 -8.07 12.48 -20.31
C TYR A 944 -7.79 12.86 -18.85
N TYR A 945 -8.50 13.86 -18.33
CA TYR A 945 -8.29 14.32 -16.96
C TYR A 945 -8.78 13.24 -15.97
N GLY A 946 -7.93 12.86 -15.03
CA GLY A 946 -8.26 11.87 -13.97
C GLY A 946 -8.24 10.40 -14.39
N ILE A 947 -8.01 10.06 -15.67
CA ILE A 947 -7.91 8.67 -16.15
C ILE A 947 -6.71 8.53 -17.07
N GLU A 948 -5.83 7.56 -16.78
CA GLU A 948 -4.72 7.25 -17.66
C GLU A 948 -5.16 6.35 -18.82
N LEU A 949 -4.90 6.80 -20.04
CA LEU A 949 -5.17 6.02 -21.24
C LEU A 949 -4.06 4.98 -21.47
N PRO A 950 -4.35 3.81 -22.05
CA PRO A 950 -3.31 2.84 -22.39
C PRO A 950 -2.35 3.36 -23.47
N VAL A 951 -1.05 3.28 -23.22
CA VAL A 951 -0.02 3.79 -24.15
C VAL A 951 -0.02 2.99 -25.46
N GLY A 952 -0.31 1.70 -25.40
CA GLY A 952 -0.46 0.84 -26.59
C GLY A 952 -1.59 1.30 -27.52
N ALA A 953 -2.68 1.84 -26.96
CA ALA A 953 -3.78 2.40 -27.75
C ALA A 953 -3.33 3.68 -28.47
N ILE A 954 -2.62 4.58 -27.79
CA ILE A 954 -2.18 5.86 -28.35
C ILE A 954 -1.14 5.67 -29.44
N THR A 955 -0.15 4.82 -29.21
CA THR A 955 0.85 4.46 -30.22
C THR A 955 0.19 3.88 -31.48
N THR A 956 -0.90 3.11 -31.33
CA THR A 956 -1.68 2.56 -32.43
C THR A 956 -2.49 3.64 -33.17
N VAL A 957 -3.19 4.52 -32.45
CA VAL A 957 -3.97 5.64 -33.03
C VAL A 957 -3.07 6.58 -33.83
N ILE A 958 -1.84 6.82 -33.38
CA ILE A 958 -0.85 7.60 -34.13
C ILE A 958 -0.25 6.78 -35.28
N GLY A 959 0.07 5.52 -35.03
CA GLY A 959 0.78 4.66 -35.96
C GLY A 959 -0.02 4.31 -37.21
N ILE A 960 -1.32 4.03 -37.08
CA ILE A 960 -2.18 3.61 -38.20
C ILE A 960 -2.29 4.70 -39.28
N PRO A 961 -2.67 5.96 -38.99
CA PRO A 961 -2.77 7.00 -40.00
C PRO A 961 -1.43 7.34 -40.64
N VAL A 962 -0.35 7.38 -39.85
CA VAL A 962 1.01 7.60 -40.37
C VAL A 962 1.37 6.49 -41.33
N PHE A 963 1.18 5.23 -40.95
CA PHE A 963 1.45 4.09 -41.80
C PHE A 963 0.62 4.09 -43.09
N ALA A 964 -0.70 4.34 -42.98
CA ALA A 964 -1.61 4.42 -44.11
C ALA A 964 -1.21 5.55 -45.07
N TYR A 965 -0.89 6.74 -44.56
CA TYR A 965 -0.40 7.87 -45.36
C TYR A 965 0.89 7.52 -46.11
N LEU A 966 1.83 6.86 -45.43
CA LEU A 966 3.09 6.42 -46.03
C LEU A 966 2.86 5.40 -47.14
N LEU A 967 1.94 4.44 -46.94
CA LEU A 967 1.54 3.47 -47.95
C LEU A 967 0.88 4.15 -49.16
N ILE A 968 -0.05 5.10 -48.94
CA ILE A 968 -0.74 5.82 -50.03
C ILE A 968 0.24 6.65 -50.85
N LYS A 969 1.14 7.40 -50.20
CA LYS A 969 2.06 8.31 -50.88
C LYS A 969 3.17 7.59 -51.64
N LYS A 970 3.59 6.42 -51.16
CA LYS A 970 4.75 5.69 -51.71
C LYS A 970 4.43 4.30 -52.27
N GLY A 971 3.17 3.87 -52.32
CA GLY A 971 2.77 2.65 -53.03
C GLY A 971 3.19 2.62 -54.52
N ARG A 972 3.54 3.79 -55.09
CA ARG A 972 4.15 3.91 -56.44
C ARG A 972 5.68 3.70 -56.51
N ILE A 973 6.37 3.57 -55.37
CA ILE A 973 7.84 3.37 -55.26
C ILE A 973 8.15 2.03 -54.55
N TYR A 974 7.13 1.26 -54.18
CA TYR A 974 7.27 -0.06 -53.57
C TYR A 974 7.50 -1.14 -54.63
N ASP A 975 8.62 -1.05 -55.35
CA ASP A 975 9.26 -2.20 -55.97
C ASP A 975 10.55 -2.47 -55.20
N GLY A 976 10.53 -3.58 -54.43
CA GLY A 976 11.69 -4.32 -53.90
C GLY A 976 12.91 -3.55 -53.46
#